data_AF-A0AAJ7S3E3-F1
#
_entry.id   AF-A0AAJ7S3E3-F1
#
_cell.length_a   1.000
_cell.length_b   1.000
_cell.length_c   1.000
_cell.angle_alpha   90.00
_cell.angle_beta   90.00
_cell.angle_gamma   90.00
#
_symmetry.space_group_name_H-M   'P 1'
#
loop_
_entity.id
_entity.type
_entity.pdbx_description
1 polymer ?
#
loop_
_entity_poly.entity_id
_entity_poly.type
_entity_poly.pdbx_seq_one_letter_code
_entity_poly.pdbx_strand_id
1 'polypeptide(L)'
;MEYGTNDISLNNKAVDMKKKSGNACFEKIKEIFDLDLLKNGIYLNVVIGSSFYYVAESNFKLMTPFFLASIGMSKMEIASCLSITAFTDIIARLLLPTMFDRFGFKKRIVFWVFSITVGLGRSIMAEQSKGTALIVTFVIIGFLRGATVVNINLNISECCSLKKLPSAFGMFMVSKGLFVVLMSPLLGYIRDVSNSYTICIHIMTLLIFITFITWGIEFLYTILKTKNLEILAILPIQQSFGLIFRERFFALGITATQTSLILHLNGTITCSLGLISGPMMKRFTFRKVAFLGGLTVAAGICMTAFAVSLPTIIITYCIVVGVGHGIMFPATSLAMNTYFRKKRNIAMGLSVTLTGLGPILMPLLIAILLENYATTGTLLILASIAMHSLVGASFLQPFKETQMKNIKDDNDVTECNDVSCQLKQTEELNKEQEVDVKNGVVNRRLLDEKQQTDRENLSKDLGNTQGTKNEKKSVWATISEQMDLALLKDSRYVAVILGMGVSLVAETNFNMMIPFVLTELSGLERTSIATVMSIQAVSDITGRLCVPLLAQRIGWTSRNLYVLSLVGSTLGRTILSTWGDTYIVVIGVALIIGIAKGTKAVFQTLIIPDYVPLERLPAAYGMQMVCNGILSIAIGPLIGLVHDYMMSYVGALHFTSILSLSCVVLWYMGGLWKFSNITRSPNAKKKTTETQNSSA
;
A
#
# COMPACT_ATOMS: atom_id res chain seq x y z
N MET A 1 39.82 19.13 -73.71
CA MET A 1 39.16 19.98 -72.70
C MET A 1 38.67 19.07 -71.57
N GLU A 2 39.59 18.63 -70.72
CA GLU A 2 39.31 17.94 -69.46
C GLU A 2 39.57 18.93 -68.31
N TYR A 3 38.65 19.86 -68.05
CA TYR A 3 38.69 20.69 -66.84
C TYR A 3 37.27 21.17 -66.56
N GLY A 4 36.55 20.53 -65.64
CA GLY A 4 35.23 21.03 -65.22
C GLY A 4 34.38 20.14 -64.32
N THR A 5 34.58 18.82 -64.31
CA THR A 5 33.70 17.90 -63.54
C THR A 5 34.29 17.43 -62.21
N ASN A 6 35.61 17.54 -62.00
CA ASN A 6 36.23 17.12 -60.72
C ASN A 6 36.00 18.12 -59.58
N ASP A 7 35.87 19.42 -59.85
CA ASP A 7 35.73 20.44 -58.80
C ASP A 7 34.37 20.42 -58.09
N ILE A 8 33.29 20.05 -58.78
CA ILE A 8 31.95 19.96 -58.16
C ILE A 8 31.86 18.74 -57.23
N SER A 9 32.52 17.63 -57.59
CA SER A 9 32.57 16.42 -56.76
C SER A 9 33.46 16.59 -55.52
N LEU A 10 34.55 17.36 -55.64
CA LEU A 10 35.44 17.71 -54.53
C LEU A 10 34.77 18.70 -53.58
N ASN A 11 34.00 19.65 -54.09
CA ASN A 11 33.29 20.62 -53.25
C ASN A 11 32.14 19.97 -52.48
N ASN A 12 31.38 19.06 -53.09
CA ASN A 12 30.35 18.27 -52.39
C ASN A 12 30.95 17.29 -51.37
N LYS A 13 32.08 16.64 -51.66
CA LYS A 13 32.82 15.83 -50.67
C LYS A 13 33.40 16.67 -49.54
N ALA A 14 33.88 17.89 -49.80
CA ALA A 14 34.38 18.80 -48.77
C ALA A 14 33.26 19.35 -47.87
N VAL A 15 32.08 19.62 -48.45
CA VAL A 15 30.87 20.01 -47.70
C VAL A 15 30.34 18.84 -46.86
N ASP A 16 30.31 17.62 -47.39
CA ASP A 16 29.92 16.42 -46.63
C ASP A 16 30.96 15.98 -45.59
N MET A 17 32.26 16.18 -45.85
CA MET A 17 33.32 15.94 -44.85
C MET A 17 33.30 16.99 -43.73
N LYS A 18 32.97 18.26 -44.01
CA LYS A 18 32.72 19.27 -42.96
C LYS A 18 31.46 18.93 -42.14
N LYS A 19 30.39 18.43 -42.77
CA LYS A 19 29.15 18.00 -42.07
C LYS A 19 29.38 16.73 -41.23
N LYS A 20 30.21 15.79 -41.69
CA LYS A 20 30.62 14.59 -40.93
C LYS A 20 31.59 14.89 -39.79
N SER A 21 32.48 15.88 -39.93
CA SER A 21 33.43 16.26 -38.88
C SER A 21 32.73 16.87 -37.64
N GLY A 22 31.72 17.73 -37.86
CA GLY A 22 30.90 18.28 -36.76
C GLY A 22 30.09 17.21 -36.03
N ASN A 23 29.53 16.25 -36.77
CA ASN A 23 28.78 15.13 -36.19
C ASN A 23 29.70 14.11 -35.49
N ALA A 24 30.93 13.90 -35.95
CA ALA A 24 31.86 12.96 -35.32
C ALA A 24 32.34 13.44 -33.94
N CYS A 25 32.53 14.76 -33.76
CA CYS A 25 32.82 15.34 -32.45
C CYS A 25 31.61 15.20 -31.51
N PHE A 26 30.40 15.54 -32.01
CA PHE A 26 29.17 15.42 -31.23
C PHE A 26 28.82 13.97 -30.88
N GLU A 27 29.03 13.02 -31.79
CA GLU A 27 28.86 11.58 -31.56
C GLU A 27 29.89 11.05 -30.55
N LYS A 28 31.15 11.47 -30.64
CA LYS A 28 32.16 11.15 -29.61
C LYS A 28 31.80 11.74 -28.25
N ILE A 29 31.32 12.99 -28.19
CA ILE A 29 30.83 13.61 -26.95
C ILE A 29 29.61 12.85 -26.42
N LYS A 30 28.70 12.42 -27.30
CA LYS A 30 27.50 11.66 -26.96
C LYS A 30 27.83 10.27 -26.39
N GLU A 31 28.85 9.60 -26.92
CA GLU A 31 29.37 8.34 -26.40
C GLU A 31 30.14 8.52 -25.07
N ILE A 32 30.98 9.56 -24.96
CA ILE A 32 31.77 9.84 -23.75
C ILE A 32 30.88 10.27 -22.57
N PHE A 33 29.88 11.13 -22.84
CA PHE A 33 28.95 11.62 -21.83
C PHE A 33 27.68 10.77 -21.70
N ASP A 34 27.54 9.71 -22.51
CA ASP A 34 26.45 8.74 -22.39
C ASP A 34 25.06 9.44 -22.41
N LEU A 35 24.89 10.44 -23.30
CA LEU A 35 23.77 11.40 -23.33
C LEU A 35 22.38 10.76 -23.51
N ASP A 36 22.32 9.46 -23.80
CA ASP A 36 21.08 8.69 -23.76
C ASP A 36 20.41 8.70 -22.39
N LEU A 37 21.14 8.96 -21.31
CA LEU A 37 20.57 9.20 -19.98
C LEU A 37 19.59 10.39 -19.96
N LEU A 38 19.84 11.45 -20.73
CA LEU A 38 18.96 12.62 -20.80
C LEU A 38 17.63 12.33 -21.51
N LYS A 39 17.56 11.25 -22.30
CA LYS A 39 16.29 10.78 -22.89
C LYS A 39 15.38 10.14 -21.84
N ASN A 40 15.92 9.70 -20.70
CA ASN A 40 15.12 9.15 -19.63
C ASN A 40 14.49 10.29 -18.80
N GLY A 41 13.19 10.53 -19.02
CA GLY A 41 12.44 11.59 -18.35
C GLY A 41 12.46 11.51 -16.81
N ILE A 42 12.60 10.30 -16.23
CA ILE A 42 12.72 10.11 -14.78
C ILE A 42 14.06 10.67 -14.28
N TYR A 43 15.14 10.31 -14.96
CA TYR A 43 16.48 10.78 -14.61
C TYR A 43 16.57 12.30 -14.77
N LEU A 44 16.01 12.85 -15.85
CA LEU A 44 15.99 14.28 -16.09
C LEU A 44 15.25 15.04 -14.98
N ASN A 45 14.06 14.57 -14.59
CA ASN A 45 13.29 15.19 -13.51
C ASN A 45 14.05 15.12 -12.17
N VAL A 46 14.74 14.00 -11.90
CA VAL A 46 15.57 13.84 -10.70
C VAL A 46 16.75 14.81 -10.67
N VAL A 47 17.43 14.98 -11.80
CA VAL A 47 18.56 15.91 -11.92
C VAL A 47 18.12 17.35 -11.75
N ILE A 48 17.02 17.76 -12.40
CA ILE A 48 16.48 19.12 -12.31
C ILE A 48 16.01 19.43 -10.87
N GLY A 49 15.21 18.54 -10.28
CA GLY A 49 14.73 18.71 -8.90
C GLY A 49 15.86 18.76 -7.87
N SER A 50 16.85 17.87 -7.98
CA SER A 50 18.03 17.90 -7.11
C SER A 50 18.86 19.17 -7.29
N SER A 51 18.86 19.76 -8.50
CA SER A 51 19.54 21.03 -8.79
C SER A 51 18.84 22.21 -8.11
N PHE A 52 17.51 22.31 -8.21
CA PHE A 52 16.73 23.34 -7.51
C PHE A 52 16.90 23.26 -5.99
N TYR A 53 16.84 22.05 -5.43
CA TYR A 53 17.10 21.84 -4.01
C TYR A 53 18.51 22.32 -3.62
N TYR A 54 19.51 22.01 -4.45
CA TYR A 54 20.89 22.44 -4.18
C TYR A 54 21.05 23.96 -4.19
N VAL A 55 20.44 24.66 -5.14
CA VAL A 55 20.43 26.14 -5.16
C VAL A 55 19.84 26.70 -3.87
N ALA A 56 18.68 26.17 -3.45
CA ALA A 56 18.04 26.60 -2.21
C ALA A 56 18.90 26.28 -0.97
N GLU A 57 19.66 25.18 -0.98
CA GLU A 57 20.55 24.79 0.12
C GLU A 57 21.82 25.65 0.19
N SER A 58 22.47 25.90 -0.94
CA SER A 58 23.71 26.69 -0.99
C SER A 58 23.45 28.14 -0.59
N ASN A 59 22.38 28.76 -1.12
CA ASN A 59 22.02 30.14 -0.82
C ASN A 59 21.54 30.29 0.63
N PHE A 60 20.80 29.31 1.17
CA PHE A 60 20.39 29.35 2.57
C PHE A 60 21.59 29.38 3.52
N LYS A 61 22.60 28.51 3.29
CA LYS A 61 23.84 28.52 4.08
C LYS A 61 24.53 29.88 4.05
N LEU A 62 24.60 30.48 2.86
CA LEU A 62 25.23 31.77 2.65
C LEU A 62 24.48 32.89 3.39
N MET A 63 23.14 32.90 3.32
CA MET A 63 22.30 33.97 3.88
C MET A 63 22.02 33.82 5.38
N THR A 64 22.11 32.62 5.95
CA THR A 64 21.75 32.36 7.37
C THR A 64 22.46 33.29 8.35
N PRO A 65 23.79 33.53 8.28
CA PRO A 65 24.45 34.44 9.21
C PRO A 65 23.96 35.89 9.09
N PHE A 66 23.65 36.33 7.86
CA PHE A 66 23.14 37.67 7.59
C PHE A 66 21.69 37.84 8.06
N PHE A 67 20.86 36.81 7.89
CA PHE A 67 19.51 36.78 8.46
C PHE A 67 19.55 36.90 9.99
N LEU A 68 20.39 36.10 10.66
CA LEU A 68 20.51 36.14 12.12
C LEU A 68 21.08 37.46 12.62
N ALA A 69 21.98 38.08 11.87
CA ALA A 69 22.45 39.44 12.16
C ALA A 69 21.32 40.47 11.98
N SER A 70 20.47 40.33 10.96
CA SER A 70 19.38 41.26 10.67
C SER A 70 18.28 41.26 11.74
N ILE A 71 18.04 40.13 12.39
CA ILE A 71 17.13 40.07 13.55
C ILE A 71 17.80 40.62 14.83
N GLY A 72 19.09 40.95 14.81
CA GLY A 72 19.82 41.58 15.91
C GLY A 72 20.42 40.59 16.92
N MET A 73 20.90 39.42 16.46
CA MET A 73 21.72 38.51 17.25
C MET A 73 23.19 38.94 17.25
N SER A 74 23.90 38.68 18.34
CA SER A 74 25.34 38.91 18.44
C SER A 74 26.13 37.91 17.59
N LYS A 75 27.36 38.28 17.18
CA LYS A 75 28.24 37.38 16.42
C LYS A 75 28.49 36.03 17.14
N MET A 76 28.52 36.03 18.47
CA MET A 76 28.71 34.82 19.28
C MET A 76 27.48 33.91 19.24
N GLU A 77 26.27 34.46 19.34
CA GLU A 77 25.01 33.70 19.23
C GLU A 77 24.79 33.15 17.81
N ILE A 78 25.21 33.90 16.80
CA ILE A 78 25.17 33.43 15.40
C ILE A 78 26.11 32.23 15.24
N ALA A 79 27.34 32.34 15.74
CA ALA A 79 28.32 31.25 15.68
C ALA A 79 27.85 30.00 16.43
N SER A 80 27.22 30.15 17.59
CA SER A 80 26.67 29.02 18.35
C SER A 80 25.52 28.33 17.61
N CYS A 81 24.58 29.08 17.02
CA CYS A 81 23.49 28.51 16.24
C CYS A 81 23.98 27.74 15.01
N LEU A 82 24.96 28.28 14.28
CA LEU A 82 25.57 27.61 13.14
C LEU A 82 26.32 26.34 13.56
N SER A 83 27.01 26.37 14.71
CA SER A 83 27.72 25.21 15.26
C SER A 83 26.77 24.09 15.69
N ILE A 84 25.68 24.42 16.37
CA ILE A 84 24.62 23.45 16.75
C ILE A 84 23.99 22.82 15.51
N THR A 85 23.73 23.62 14.48
CA THR A 85 23.18 23.14 13.21
C THR A 85 24.14 22.18 12.50
N ALA A 86 25.44 22.48 12.50
CA ALA A 86 26.47 21.60 11.92
C ALA A 86 26.61 20.29 12.71
N PHE A 87 26.59 20.35 14.04
CA PHE A 87 26.68 19.17 14.90
C PHE A 87 25.49 18.21 14.70
N THR A 88 24.27 18.76 14.66
CA THR A 88 23.04 17.98 14.44
C THR A 88 22.98 17.40 13.02
N ASP A 89 23.46 18.13 12.01
CA ASP A 89 23.65 17.63 10.64
C ASP A 89 24.59 16.41 10.62
N ILE A 90 25.74 16.46 11.31
CA ILE A 90 26.68 15.32 11.39
C ILE A 90 26.01 14.11 12.04
N ILE A 91 25.33 14.27 13.17
CA ILE A 91 24.62 13.18 13.85
C ILE A 91 23.60 12.53 12.90
N ALA A 92 22.81 13.35 12.19
CA ALA A 92 21.84 12.87 11.22
C ALA A 92 22.49 12.08 10.08
N ARG A 93 23.65 12.53 9.56
CA ARG A 93 24.37 11.81 8.50
C ARG A 93 24.94 10.47 8.96
N LEU A 94 25.20 10.29 10.24
CA LEU A 94 25.68 9.02 10.79
C LEU A 94 24.51 8.06 11.11
N LEU A 95 23.45 8.57 11.72
CA LEU A 95 22.33 7.75 12.19
C LEU A 95 21.32 7.42 11.09
N LEU A 96 20.93 8.39 10.26
CA LEU A 96 19.80 8.22 9.35
C LEU A 96 20.10 7.25 8.20
N PRO A 97 21.29 7.23 7.56
CA PRO A 97 21.58 6.27 6.51
C PRO A 97 21.52 4.82 7.00
N THR A 98 22.10 4.53 8.17
CA THR A 98 22.06 3.17 8.76
C THR A 98 20.64 2.74 9.11
N MET A 99 19.81 3.66 9.59
CA MET A 99 18.38 3.41 9.77
C MET A 99 17.68 3.11 8.44
N PHE A 100 17.86 3.95 7.42
CA PHE A 100 17.18 3.80 6.14
C PHE A 100 17.61 2.54 5.37
N ASP A 101 18.89 2.15 5.48
CA ASP A 101 19.40 0.91 4.90
C ASP A 101 18.76 -0.31 5.57
N ARG A 102 18.60 -0.29 6.89
CA ARG A 102 17.92 -1.36 7.63
C ARG A 102 16.45 -1.49 7.25
N PHE A 103 15.78 -0.38 6.96
CA PHE A 103 14.37 -0.36 6.54
C PHE A 103 14.17 -0.59 5.04
N GLY A 104 15.25 -0.66 4.25
CA GLY A 104 15.16 -0.84 2.80
C GLY A 104 14.43 0.30 2.07
N PHE A 105 14.44 1.50 2.63
CA PHE A 105 13.80 2.65 1.98
C PHE A 105 14.58 3.09 0.74
N LYS A 106 13.85 3.31 -0.36
CA LYS A 106 14.44 3.89 -1.57
C LYS A 106 14.96 5.29 -1.26
N LYS A 107 16.23 5.54 -1.57
CA LYS A 107 16.93 6.79 -1.28
C LYS A 107 16.24 7.98 -1.94
N ARG A 108 15.63 7.76 -3.11
CA ARG A 108 14.79 8.75 -3.80
C ARG A 108 13.56 9.22 -2.99
N ILE A 109 12.85 8.31 -2.33
CA ILE A 109 11.66 8.66 -1.52
C ILE A 109 12.10 9.41 -0.26
N VAL A 110 13.16 8.92 0.37
CA VAL A 110 13.75 9.58 1.55
C VAL A 110 14.16 11.01 1.21
N PHE A 111 14.86 11.23 0.09
CA PHE A 111 15.21 12.58 -0.34
C PHE A 111 13.97 13.46 -0.54
N TRP A 112 12.96 12.96 -1.26
CA TRP A 112 11.74 13.71 -1.55
C TRP A 112 11.01 14.17 -0.28
N VAL A 113 10.78 13.26 0.69
CA VAL A 113 10.08 13.59 1.94
C VAL A 113 10.89 14.56 2.81
N PHE A 114 12.18 14.31 3.01
CA PHE A 114 12.99 15.16 3.88
C PHE A 114 13.25 16.54 3.24
N SER A 115 13.29 16.63 1.91
CA SER A 115 13.48 17.92 1.22
C SER A 115 12.36 18.91 1.54
N ILE A 116 11.09 18.50 1.48
CA ILE A 116 9.95 19.37 1.77
C ILE A 116 9.89 19.73 3.26
N THR A 117 10.18 18.80 4.16
CA THR A 117 10.21 19.07 5.61
C THR A 117 11.29 20.10 5.96
N VAL A 118 12.46 20.03 5.31
CA VAL A 118 13.50 21.07 5.44
C VAL A 118 12.99 22.42 4.94
N GLY A 119 12.31 22.46 3.78
CA GLY A 119 11.75 23.69 3.22
C GLY A 119 10.72 24.34 4.16
N LEU A 120 9.77 23.57 4.69
CA LEU A 120 8.77 24.05 5.65
C LEU A 120 9.41 24.50 6.96
N GLY A 121 10.35 23.72 7.49
CA GLY A 121 11.11 24.09 8.70
C GLY A 121 11.83 25.43 8.55
N ARG A 122 12.44 25.70 7.38
CA ARG A 122 13.09 26.98 7.09
C ARG A 122 12.11 28.16 7.04
N SER A 123 10.92 27.98 6.45
CA SER A 123 9.89 29.02 6.45
C SER A 123 9.36 29.30 7.86
N ILE A 124 9.16 28.25 8.67
CA ILE A 124 8.76 28.42 10.09
C ILE A 124 9.83 29.18 10.85
N MET A 125 11.11 28.85 10.64
CA MET A 125 12.25 29.53 11.25
C MET A 125 12.33 31.01 10.86
N ALA A 126 12.00 31.36 9.60
CA ALA A 126 12.08 32.73 9.09
C ALA A 126 11.09 33.70 9.77
N GLU A 127 10.00 33.16 10.33
CA GLU A 127 8.96 33.92 11.04
C GLU A 127 9.22 34.06 12.56
N GLN A 128 10.27 33.43 13.10
CA GLN A 128 10.59 33.50 14.54
C GLN A 128 11.49 34.71 14.85
N SER A 129 11.09 35.54 15.83
CA SER A 129 11.70 36.85 16.10
C SER A 129 12.69 36.92 17.29
N LYS A 130 13.21 35.76 17.76
CA LYS A 130 14.27 35.48 18.78
C LYS A 130 13.79 34.51 19.87
N GLY A 131 14.71 33.74 20.46
CA GLY A 131 14.45 32.91 21.65
C GLY A 131 14.86 31.44 21.50
N THR A 132 14.51 30.64 22.50
CA THR A 132 14.75 29.18 22.53
C THR A 132 14.06 28.45 21.38
N ALA A 133 12.90 28.96 20.94
CA ALA A 133 12.17 28.44 19.79
C ALA A 133 13.01 28.46 18.50
N LEU A 134 13.78 29.54 18.26
CA LEU A 134 14.66 29.67 17.09
C LEU A 134 15.76 28.60 17.11
N ILE A 135 16.40 28.38 18.27
CA ILE A 135 17.46 27.38 18.45
C ILE A 135 16.90 25.97 18.23
N VAL A 136 15.71 25.67 18.76
CA VAL A 136 15.03 24.38 18.54
C VAL A 136 14.76 24.15 17.06
N THR A 137 14.27 25.17 16.33
CA THR A 137 14.10 25.04 14.87
C THR A 137 15.42 24.79 14.14
N PHE A 138 16.53 25.40 14.54
CA PHE A 138 17.85 25.12 13.96
C PHE A 138 18.33 23.70 14.19
N VAL A 139 18.10 23.14 15.39
CA VAL A 139 18.41 21.73 15.70
C VAL A 139 17.61 20.79 14.79
N ILE A 140 16.31 21.03 14.66
CA ILE A 140 15.42 20.20 13.83
C ILE A 140 15.84 20.31 12.35
N ILE A 141 16.04 21.53 11.84
CA ILE A 141 16.45 21.76 10.45
C ILE A 141 17.83 21.15 10.16
N GLY A 142 18.78 21.28 11.08
CA GLY A 142 20.12 20.68 10.97
C GLY A 142 20.04 19.16 10.85
N PHE A 143 19.25 18.52 11.72
CA PHE A 143 19.02 17.08 11.68
C PHE A 143 18.34 16.63 10.38
N LEU A 144 17.24 17.30 9.97
CA LEU A 144 16.53 16.97 8.73
C LEU A 144 17.40 17.18 7.49
N ARG A 145 18.24 18.22 7.49
CA ARG A 145 19.19 18.51 6.42
C ARG A 145 20.21 17.37 6.26
N GLY A 146 20.69 16.77 7.33
CA GLY A 146 21.63 15.65 7.24
C GLY A 146 21.09 14.46 6.44
N ALA A 147 19.79 14.15 6.57
CA ALA A 147 19.14 13.15 5.72
C ALA A 147 19.15 13.56 4.24
N THR A 148 18.82 14.81 3.92
CA THR A 148 18.76 15.25 2.51
C THR A 148 20.13 15.26 1.83
N VAL A 149 21.20 15.67 2.52
CA VAL A 149 22.54 15.80 1.94
C VAL A 149 23.14 14.43 1.59
N VAL A 150 22.88 13.39 2.37
CA VAL A 150 23.32 12.04 2.01
C VAL A 150 22.52 11.52 0.82
N ASN A 151 21.20 11.72 0.84
CA ASN A 151 20.31 11.15 -0.16
C ASN A 151 20.30 11.91 -1.51
N ILE A 152 20.83 13.14 -1.58
CA ILE A 152 20.91 13.90 -2.85
C ILE A 152 21.77 13.18 -3.89
N ASN A 153 22.88 12.60 -3.47
CA ASN A 153 23.78 11.86 -4.36
C ASN A 153 23.28 10.43 -4.58
N LEU A 154 22.76 9.79 -3.52
CA LEU A 154 22.27 8.41 -3.61
C LEU A 154 21.06 8.27 -4.54
N ASN A 155 20.15 9.25 -4.57
CA ASN A 155 18.97 9.15 -5.43
C ASN A 155 19.31 9.14 -6.93
N ILE A 156 20.42 9.79 -7.33
CA ILE A 156 20.91 9.80 -8.71
C ILE A 156 21.48 8.43 -9.07
N SER A 157 22.21 7.84 -8.13
CA SER A 157 22.77 6.49 -8.29
C SER A 157 21.69 5.42 -8.43
N GLU A 158 20.50 5.61 -7.84
CA GLU A 158 19.36 4.68 -7.98
C GLU A 158 18.70 4.74 -9.37
N CYS A 159 18.87 5.84 -10.11
CA CYS A 159 18.24 6.03 -11.42
C CYS A 159 19.05 5.44 -12.58
N CYS A 160 20.29 5.03 -12.31
CA CYS A 160 21.27 4.67 -13.33
C CYS A 160 21.90 3.30 -13.03
N SER A 161 22.40 2.61 -14.05
CA SER A 161 23.21 1.41 -13.84
C SER A 161 24.62 1.79 -13.37
N LEU A 162 25.29 0.88 -12.65
CA LEU A 162 26.66 1.09 -12.14
C LEU A 162 27.66 1.53 -13.22
N LYS A 163 27.51 1.01 -14.45
CA LYS A 163 28.35 1.36 -15.60
C LYS A 163 28.20 2.82 -16.04
N LYS A 164 26.99 3.38 -15.89
CA LYS A 164 26.62 4.73 -16.31
C LYS A 164 26.73 5.77 -15.20
N LEU A 165 27.13 5.34 -14.00
CA LEU A 165 27.16 6.17 -12.80
C LEU A 165 28.08 7.40 -12.91
N PRO A 166 29.32 7.31 -13.45
CA PRO A 166 30.20 8.48 -13.57
C PRO A 166 29.65 9.55 -14.52
N SER A 167 29.11 9.13 -15.67
CA SER A 167 28.43 10.04 -16.61
C SER A 167 27.21 10.69 -15.95
N ALA A 168 26.38 9.91 -15.25
CA ALA A 168 25.20 10.41 -14.56
C ALA A 168 25.52 11.45 -13.47
N PHE A 169 26.59 11.25 -12.70
CA PHE A 169 27.06 12.26 -11.75
C PHE A 169 27.67 13.48 -12.45
N GLY A 170 28.39 13.28 -13.54
CA GLY A 170 28.92 14.39 -14.36
C GLY A 170 27.82 15.31 -14.87
N MET A 171 26.77 14.75 -15.46
CA MET A 171 25.60 15.52 -15.93
C MET A 171 24.85 16.19 -14.79
N PHE A 172 24.69 15.52 -13.65
CA PHE A 172 24.11 16.14 -12.46
C PHE A 172 24.92 17.35 -11.99
N MET A 173 26.25 17.24 -11.93
CA MET A 173 27.13 18.33 -11.51
C MET A 173 27.06 19.52 -12.47
N VAL A 174 26.97 19.27 -13.79
CA VAL A 174 26.78 20.31 -14.80
C VAL A 174 25.42 21.00 -14.63
N SER A 175 24.33 20.23 -14.50
CA SER A 175 22.98 20.79 -14.27
C SER A 175 22.96 21.64 -13.00
N LYS A 176 23.46 21.09 -11.90
CA LYS A 176 23.61 21.78 -10.61
C LYS A 176 24.37 23.10 -10.77
N GLY A 177 25.48 23.10 -11.49
CA GLY A 177 26.25 24.32 -11.79
C GLY A 177 25.45 25.36 -12.57
N LEU A 178 24.75 24.93 -13.63
CA LEU A 178 23.91 25.80 -14.45
C LEU A 178 22.80 26.47 -13.62
N PHE A 179 22.08 25.69 -12.81
CA PHE A 179 21.02 26.23 -11.95
C PHE A 179 21.57 27.19 -10.89
N VAL A 180 22.75 26.92 -10.33
CA VAL A 180 23.41 27.84 -9.38
C VAL A 180 23.73 29.18 -10.04
N VAL A 181 24.29 29.17 -11.25
CA VAL A 181 24.62 30.41 -11.99
C VAL A 181 23.36 31.20 -12.37
N LEU A 182 22.28 30.52 -12.75
CA LEU A 182 21.04 31.19 -13.15
C LEU A 182 20.24 31.73 -11.96
N MET A 183 20.09 30.93 -10.90
CA MET A 183 19.12 31.22 -9.82
C MET A 183 19.73 31.92 -8.61
N SER A 184 21.04 31.75 -8.33
CA SER A 184 21.65 32.40 -7.15
C SER A 184 21.73 33.93 -7.30
N PRO A 185 22.12 34.51 -8.45
CA PRO A 185 22.05 35.96 -8.65
C PRO A 185 20.63 36.50 -8.58
N LEU A 186 19.64 35.74 -9.07
CA LEU A 186 18.23 36.10 -8.97
C LEU A 186 17.78 36.22 -7.50
N LEU A 187 18.19 35.28 -6.64
CA LEU A 187 17.91 35.36 -5.19
C LEU A 187 18.59 36.58 -4.55
N GLY A 188 19.81 36.92 -4.98
CA GLY A 188 20.50 38.15 -4.57
C GLY A 188 19.75 39.42 -5.00
N TYR A 189 19.32 39.49 -6.26
CA TYR A 189 18.52 40.60 -6.78
C TYR A 189 17.20 40.76 -6.02
N ILE A 190 16.50 39.66 -5.72
CA ILE A 190 15.27 39.70 -4.92
C ILE A 190 15.54 40.22 -3.52
N ARG A 191 16.67 39.84 -2.89
CA ARG A 191 17.08 40.41 -1.62
C ARG A 191 17.30 41.92 -1.72
N ASP A 192 17.98 42.38 -2.76
CA ASP A 192 18.32 43.80 -2.92
C ASP A 192 17.08 44.66 -3.18
N VAL A 193 16.08 44.12 -3.87
CA VAL A 193 14.78 44.78 -4.09
C VAL A 193 13.89 44.73 -2.84
N SER A 194 13.80 43.56 -2.18
CA SER A 194 12.87 43.36 -1.05
C SER A 194 13.41 43.88 0.28
N ASN A 195 14.72 44.06 0.41
CA ASN A 195 15.44 44.37 1.66
C ASN A 195 15.12 43.41 2.83
N SER A 196 14.57 42.22 2.56
CA SER A 196 14.14 41.27 3.59
C SER A 196 14.74 39.89 3.37
N TYR A 197 15.47 39.40 4.37
CA TYR A 197 16.00 38.04 4.39
C TYR A 197 14.90 36.98 4.55
N THR A 198 13.80 37.31 5.25
CA THR A 198 12.65 36.42 5.45
C THR A 198 12.00 36.07 4.10
N ILE A 199 11.75 37.07 3.25
CA ILE A 199 11.19 36.88 1.90
C ILE A 199 12.10 35.96 1.07
N CYS A 200 13.42 36.16 1.17
CA CYS A 200 14.39 35.32 0.46
C CYS A 200 14.33 33.85 0.91
N ILE A 201 14.18 33.59 2.22
CA ILE A 201 14.06 32.23 2.76
C ILE A 201 12.76 31.57 2.26
N HIS A 202 11.63 32.29 2.21
CA HIS A 202 10.39 31.76 1.65
C HIS A 202 10.51 31.42 0.16
N ILE A 203 11.22 32.24 -0.61
CA ILE A 203 11.45 31.95 -2.04
C ILE A 203 12.35 30.74 -2.22
N MET A 204 13.34 30.52 -1.35
CA MET A 204 14.10 29.27 -1.35
C MET A 204 13.22 28.05 -1.01
N THR A 205 12.28 28.21 -0.07
CA THR A 205 11.27 27.17 0.20
C THR A 205 10.38 26.92 -1.02
N LEU A 206 10.02 27.94 -1.80
CA LEU A 206 9.27 27.80 -3.04
C LEU A 206 10.04 26.98 -4.10
N LEU A 207 11.36 27.19 -4.24
CA LEU A 207 12.19 26.37 -5.14
C LEU A 207 12.20 24.88 -4.74
N ILE A 208 12.23 24.60 -3.43
CA ILE A 208 12.09 23.23 -2.90
C ILE A 208 10.69 22.69 -3.20
N PHE A 209 9.65 23.52 -3.10
CA PHE A 209 8.28 23.12 -3.39
C PHE A 209 8.06 22.77 -4.87
N ILE A 210 8.70 23.48 -5.80
CA ILE A 210 8.71 23.12 -7.23
C ILE A 210 9.27 21.71 -7.43
N THR A 211 10.35 21.36 -6.72
CA THR A 211 10.91 20.00 -6.74
C THR A 211 9.92 18.98 -6.19
N PHE A 212 9.25 19.30 -5.08
CA PHE A 212 8.25 18.44 -4.48
C PHE A 212 7.07 18.17 -5.43
N ILE A 213 6.55 19.21 -6.09
CA ILE A 213 5.45 19.10 -7.06
C ILE A 213 5.88 18.31 -8.29
N THR A 214 7.01 18.64 -8.91
CA THR A 214 7.46 17.98 -10.15
C THR A 214 7.71 16.49 -9.94
N TRP A 215 8.31 16.10 -8.83
CA TRP A 215 8.48 14.70 -8.47
C TRP A 215 7.18 14.06 -8.00
N GLY A 216 6.31 14.81 -7.30
CA GLY A 216 4.98 14.37 -6.90
C GLY A 216 4.10 14.04 -8.11
N ILE A 217 4.13 14.86 -9.16
CA ILE A 217 3.45 14.63 -10.44
C ILE A 217 4.05 13.40 -11.13
N GLU A 218 5.36 13.23 -11.16
CA GLU A 218 5.97 12.03 -11.75
C GLU A 218 5.60 10.75 -10.96
N PHE A 219 5.63 10.80 -9.63
CA PHE A 219 5.19 9.69 -8.79
C PHE A 219 3.71 9.41 -9.00
N LEU A 220 2.87 10.44 -9.02
CA LEU A 220 1.44 10.31 -9.29
C LEU A 220 1.19 9.76 -10.70
N TYR A 221 1.87 10.26 -11.72
CA TYR A 221 1.79 9.74 -13.09
C TYR A 221 2.24 8.28 -13.18
N THR A 222 3.33 7.91 -12.48
CA THR A 222 3.79 6.52 -12.42
C THR A 222 2.79 5.63 -11.68
N ILE A 223 2.16 6.13 -10.61
CA ILE A 223 1.09 5.48 -9.85
C ILE A 223 -0.15 5.28 -10.74
N LEU A 224 -0.58 6.33 -11.44
CA LEU A 224 -1.73 6.35 -12.35
C LEU A 224 -1.52 5.46 -13.58
N LYS A 225 -0.30 5.43 -14.13
CA LYS A 225 0.07 4.58 -15.28
C LYS A 225 0.19 3.10 -14.90
N THR A 226 0.39 2.78 -13.62
CA THR A 226 0.57 1.39 -13.18
C THR A 226 -0.67 0.75 -12.59
N LYS A 227 -1.65 1.46 -11.98
CA LYS A 227 -2.72 0.81 -11.17
C LYS A 227 -4.07 1.55 -11.07
N ASN A 228 -5.08 0.75 -10.69
CA ASN A 228 -6.53 0.99 -10.64
C ASN A 228 -6.98 2.32 -10.00
N LEU A 229 -7.50 3.24 -10.82
CA LEU A 229 -8.28 4.42 -10.37
C LEU A 229 -9.55 4.04 -9.59
N GLU A 230 -10.01 2.80 -9.69
CA GLU A 230 -11.19 2.25 -9.00
C GLU A 230 -11.12 2.38 -7.47
N ILE A 231 -9.97 2.01 -6.91
CA ILE A 231 -9.72 2.03 -5.46
C ILE A 231 -9.91 3.45 -4.88
N LEU A 232 -9.60 4.47 -5.68
CA LEU A 232 -9.72 5.87 -5.30
C LEU A 232 -11.17 6.36 -5.30
N ALA A 233 -12.08 5.71 -6.05
CA ALA A 233 -13.46 6.14 -6.20
C ALA A 233 -14.43 5.44 -5.23
N ILE A 234 -14.27 4.13 -5.00
CA ILE A 234 -15.30 3.32 -4.31
C ILE A 234 -15.09 3.27 -2.80
N LEU A 235 -13.85 3.02 -2.35
CA LEU A 235 -13.54 2.94 -0.92
C LEU A 235 -13.92 4.22 -0.15
N PRO A 236 -13.73 5.42 -0.70
CA PRO A 236 -14.09 6.63 0.02
C PRO A 236 -15.59 6.91 0.08
N ILE A 237 -16.38 6.41 -0.88
CA ILE A 237 -17.86 6.44 -0.81
C ILE A 237 -18.31 5.55 0.34
N GLN A 238 -17.74 4.35 0.46
CA GLN A 238 -18.03 3.46 1.57
C GLN A 238 -17.66 4.15 2.90
N GLN A 239 -16.46 4.71 3.03
CA GLN A 239 -16.03 5.36 4.28
C GLN A 239 -16.77 6.67 4.61
N SER A 240 -17.28 7.37 3.60
CA SER A 240 -18.01 8.63 3.75
C SER A 240 -19.53 8.46 3.67
N PHE A 241 -20.03 7.22 3.71
CA PHE A 241 -21.45 6.91 3.57
C PHE A 241 -22.31 7.67 4.59
N GLY A 242 -21.89 7.72 5.86
CA GLY A 242 -22.62 8.47 6.88
C GLY A 242 -22.64 9.98 6.61
N LEU A 243 -21.62 10.53 5.96
CA LEU A 243 -21.59 11.94 5.58
C LEU A 243 -22.53 12.20 4.38
N ILE A 244 -22.56 11.28 3.40
CA ILE A 244 -23.36 11.40 2.18
C ILE A 244 -24.86 11.22 2.45
N PHE A 245 -25.24 10.18 3.19
CA PHE A 245 -26.64 9.73 3.25
C PHE A 245 -27.42 10.25 4.46
N ARG A 246 -26.76 10.88 5.44
CA ARG A 246 -27.40 11.27 6.70
C ARG A 246 -28.65 12.13 6.51
N GLU A 247 -28.58 13.21 5.76
CA GLU A 247 -29.73 14.10 5.53
C GLU A 247 -30.85 13.41 4.75
N ARG A 248 -30.49 12.56 3.77
CA ARG A 248 -31.46 11.80 2.98
C ARG A 248 -32.19 10.76 3.82
N PHE A 249 -31.48 10.07 4.71
CA PHE A 249 -32.08 9.07 5.59
C PHE A 249 -32.99 9.71 6.62
N PHE A 250 -32.60 10.87 7.16
CA PHE A 250 -33.46 11.67 8.02
C PHE A 250 -34.76 12.09 7.29
N ALA A 251 -34.66 12.61 6.07
CA ALA A 251 -35.81 13.01 5.26
C ALA A 251 -36.73 11.84 4.87
N LEU A 252 -36.19 10.64 4.68
CA LEU A 252 -36.93 9.42 4.34
C LEU A 252 -37.47 8.68 5.58
N GLY A 253 -37.20 9.16 6.80
CA GLY A 253 -37.59 8.47 8.03
C GLY A 253 -36.90 7.11 8.23
N ILE A 254 -35.70 6.94 7.66
CA ILE A 254 -34.92 5.70 7.78
C ILE A 254 -34.26 5.66 9.15
N THR A 255 -34.52 4.61 9.93
CA THR A 255 -34.01 4.48 11.31
C THR A 255 -32.51 4.12 11.35
N ALA A 256 -31.87 4.18 12.52
CA ALA A 256 -30.46 3.80 12.64
C ALA A 256 -30.28 2.27 12.41
N THR A 257 -31.26 1.46 12.83
CA THR A 257 -31.30 0.02 12.51
C THR A 257 -31.29 -0.22 11.00
N GLN A 258 -32.15 0.48 10.26
CA GLN A 258 -32.22 0.36 8.80
C GLN A 258 -30.95 0.87 8.12
N THR A 259 -30.36 1.96 8.62
CA THR A 259 -29.08 2.51 8.16
C THR A 259 -27.94 1.49 8.31
N SER A 260 -27.83 0.87 9.48
CA SER A 260 -26.83 -0.17 9.74
C SER A 260 -27.08 -1.42 8.90
N LEU A 261 -28.34 -1.81 8.69
CA LEU A 261 -28.71 -2.91 7.80
C LEU A 261 -28.24 -2.67 6.36
N ILE A 262 -28.46 -1.48 5.80
CA ILE A 262 -28.00 -1.13 4.43
C ILE A 262 -26.48 -1.37 4.31
N LEU A 263 -25.72 -0.87 5.28
CA LEU A 263 -24.27 -1.00 5.30
C LEU A 263 -23.83 -2.47 5.35
N HIS A 264 -24.31 -3.20 6.34
CA HIS A 264 -23.85 -4.57 6.56
C HIS A 264 -24.33 -5.51 5.45
N LEU A 265 -25.51 -5.25 4.87
CA LEU A 265 -25.99 -6.00 3.72
C LEU A 265 -25.09 -5.79 2.49
N ASN A 266 -24.67 -4.56 2.19
CA ASN A 266 -23.70 -4.29 1.11
C ASN A 266 -22.36 -5.03 1.36
N GLY A 267 -21.85 -4.97 2.60
CA GLY A 267 -20.61 -5.65 2.97
C GLY A 267 -20.71 -7.17 2.88
N THR A 268 -21.83 -7.75 3.32
CA THR A 268 -22.09 -9.19 3.22
C THR A 268 -22.15 -9.65 1.76
N ILE A 269 -22.89 -8.94 0.89
CA ILE A 269 -22.99 -9.27 -0.54
C ILE A 269 -21.60 -9.21 -1.20
N THR A 270 -20.83 -8.16 -0.90
CA THR A 270 -19.45 -8.02 -1.39
C THR A 270 -18.58 -9.21 -0.99
N CYS A 271 -18.61 -9.59 0.30
CA CYS A 271 -17.82 -10.71 0.83
C CYS A 271 -18.26 -12.06 0.25
N SER A 272 -19.56 -12.31 0.12
CA SER A 272 -20.11 -13.57 -0.39
C SER A 272 -19.71 -13.83 -1.86
N LEU A 273 -19.62 -12.78 -2.68
CA LEU A 273 -19.19 -12.90 -4.08
C LEU A 273 -17.70 -13.19 -4.25
N GLY A 274 -16.91 -13.02 -3.18
CA GLY A 274 -15.52 -13.49 -3.13
C GLY A 274 -15.40 -14.98 -3.44
N LEU A 275 -16.37 -15.81 -3.02
CA LEU A 275 -16.38 -17.25 -3.34
C LEU A 275 -16.58 -17.54 -4.84
N ILE A 276 -17.32 -16.69 -5.53
CA ILE A 276 -17.64 -16.83 -6.97
C ILE A 276 -16.50 -16.29 -7.84
N SER A 277 -15.64 -15.44 -7.27
CA SER A 277 -14.53 -14.82 -8.00
C SER A 277 -13.55 -15.83 -8.61
N GLY A 278 -13.20 -16.90 -7.90
CA GLY A 278 -12.27 -17.94 -8.38
C GLY A 278 -12.71 -18.62 -9.68
N PRO A 279 -13.89 -19.28 -9.71
CA PRO A 279 -14.44 -19.87 -10.93
C PRO A 279 -14.61 -18.87 -12.09
N MET A 280 -15.02 -17.64 -11.79
CA MET A 280 -15.20 -16.59 -12.78
C MET A 280 -13.86 -16.20 -13.44
N MET A 281 -12.79 -16.11 -12.64
CA MET A 281 -11.44 -15.82 -13.13
C MET A 281 -10.82 -16.96 -13.97
N LYS A 282 -11.33 -18.19 -13.87
CA LYS A 282 -10.93 -19.31 -14.75
C LYS A 282 -11.58 -19.23 -16.13
N ARG A 283 -12.73 -18.57 -16.25
CA ARG A 283 -13.49 -18.45 -17.51
C ARG A 283 -13.30 -17.10 -18.20
N PHE A 284 -13.03 -16.04 -17.44
CA PHE A 284 -12.93 -14.68 -17.94
C PHE A 284 -11.60 -14.03 -17.55
N THR A 285 -11.02 -13.27 -18.47
CA THR A 285 -9.80 -12.49 -18.23
C THR A 285 -10.02 -11.39 -17.18
N PHE A 286 -9.00 -11.03 -16.40
CA PHE A 286 -9.03 -9.93 -15.42
C PHE A 286 -9.68 -8.64 -15.96
N ARG A 287 -9.36 -8.27 -17.21
CA ARG A 287 -9.91 -7.07 -17.87
C ARG A 287 -11.43 -7.10 -17.98
N LYS A 288 -12.01 -8.20 -18.48
CA LYS A 288 -13.47 -8.33 -18.67
C LYS A 288 -14.21 -8.27 -17.34
N VAL A 289 -13.67 -8.92 -16.31
CA VAL A 289 -14.25 -8.96 -14.97
C VAL A 289 -14.19 -7.58 -14.31
N ALA A 290 -13.04 -6.90 -14.37
CA ALA A 290 -12.88 -5.56 -13.83
C ALA A 290 -13.76 -4.53 -14.54
N PHE A 291 -13.89 -4.61 -15.86
CA PHE A 291 -14.76 -3.72 -16.64
C PHE A 291 -16.24 -3.91 -16.27
N LEU A 292 -16.72 -5.16 -16.21
CA LEU A 292 -18.10 -5.47 -15.82
C LEU A 292 -18.40 -5.02 -14.39
N GLY A 293 -17.49 -5.29 -13.46
CA GLY A 293 -17.63 -4.86 -12.07
C GLY A 293 -17.66 -3.35 -11.92
N GLY A 294 -16.76 -2.64 -12.61
CA GLY A 294 -16.67 -1.17 -12.57
C GLY A 294 -17.91 -0.50 -13.16
N LEU A 295 -18.43 -1.04 -14.26
CA LEU A 295 -19.67 -0.58 -14.88
C LEU A 295 -20.87 -0.79 -13.94
N THR A 296 -20.94 -1.97 -13.32
CA THR A 296 -22.01 -2.32 -12.37
C THR A 296 -21.99 -1.39 -11.15
N VAL A 297 -20.81 -1.07 -10.60
CA VAL A 297 -20.69 -0.12 -9.49
C VAL A 297 -21.10 1.29 -9.91
N ALA A 298 -20.60 1.80 -11.04
CA ALA A 298 -20.95 3.14 -11.50
C ALA A 298 -22.46 3.26 -11.76
N ALA A 299 -23.07 2.25 -12.38
CA ALA A 299 -24.51 2.19 -12.58
C ALA A 299 -25.27 2.12 -11.24
N GLY A 300 -24.82 1.32 -10.28
CA GLY A 300 -25.43 1.21 -8.95
C GLY A 300 -25.40 2.53 -8.16
N ILE A 301 -24.28 3.26 -8.17
CA ILE A 301 -24.17 4.57 -7.54
C ILE A 301 -25.10 5.58 -8.23
N CYS A 302 -25.13 5.59 -9.56
CA CYS A 302 -26.01 6.46 -10.34
C CYS A 302 -27.50 6.19 -10.03
N MET A 303 -27.92 4.92 -10.00
CA MET A 303 -29.30 4.56 -9.63
C MET A 303 -29.62 4.94 -8.17
N THR A 304 -28.66 4.81 -7.26
CA THR A 304 -28.81 5.20 -5.85
C THR A 304 -29.06 6.70 -5.69
N ALA A 305 -28.54 7.54 -6.61
CA ALA A 305 -28.82 8.98 -6.60
C ALA A 305 -30.32 9.30 -6.67
N PHE A 306 -31.11 8.44 -7.33
CA PHE A 306 -32.56 8.61 -7.50
C PHE A 306 -33.40 7.74 -6.55
N ALA A 307 -32.79 7.00 -5.63
CA ALA A 307 -33.50 6.09 -4.72
C ALA A 307 -34.23 6.84 -3.59
N VAL A 308 -35.56 6.86 -3.62
CA VAL A 308 -36.41 7.61 -2.67
C VAL A 308 -37.11 6.72 -1.63
N SER A 309 -36.68 5.47 -1.47
CA SER A 309 -37.25 4.55 -0.50
C SER A 309 -36.22 3.52 -0.02
N LEU A 310 -36.43 2.94 1.16
CA LEU A 310 -35.54 1.92 1.70
C LEU A 310 -35.37 0.70 0.75
N PRO A 311 -36.43 0.12 0.16
CA PRO A 311 -36.28 -0.99 -0.78
C PRO A 311 -35.48 -0.61 -2.03
N THR A 312 -35.68 0.60 -2.56
CA THR A 312 -34.91 1.06 -3.73
C THR A 312 -33.44 1.24 -3.39
N ILE A 313 -33.11 1.79 -2.22
CA ILE A 313 -31.72 1.89 -1.73
C ILE A 313 -31.10 0.50 -1.55
N ILE A 314 -31.83 -0.48 -1.00
CA ILE A 314 -31.33 -1.85 -0.84
C ILE A 314 -30.99 -2.46 -2.20
N ILE A 315 -31.86 -2.31 -3.20
CA ILE A 315 -31.63 -2.86 -4.53
C ILE A 315 -30.44 -2.15 -5.21
N THR A 316 -30.43 -0.81 -5.24
CA THR A 316 -29.43 -0.06 -6.00
C THR A 316 -28.07 -0.03 -5.31
N TYR A 317 -28.03 0.21 -3.99
CA TYR A 317 -26.78 0.35 -3.24
C TYR A 317 -26.31 -0.99 -2.66
N CYS A 318 -27.15 -1.77 -2.00
CA CYS A 318 -26.66 -3.01 -1.38
C CYS A 318 -26.38 -4.10 -2.41
N ILE A 319 -27.34 -4.34 -3.30
CA ILE A 319 -27.22 -5.43 -4.28
C ILE A 319 -26.35 -5.00 -5.46
N VAL A 320 -26.71 -3.96 -6.21
CA VAL A 320 -25.98 -3.64 -7.45
C VAL A 320 -24.55 -3.18 -7.17
N VAL A 321 -24.33 -2.22 -6.27
CA VAL A 321 -22.95 -1.80 -5.92
C VAL A 321 -22.17 -2.92 -5.22
N GLY A 322 -22.80 -3.66 -4.30
CA GLY A 322 -22.16 -4.79 -3.63
C GLY A 322 -21.73 -5.90 -4.61
N VAL A 323 -22.55 -6.19 -5.62
CA VAL A 323 -22.23 -7.16 -6.68
C VAL A 323 -21.05 -6.70 -7.52
N GLY A 324 -21.11 -5.45 -8.01
CA GLY A 324 -20.03 -4.89 -8.79
C GLY A 324 -18.71 -4.86 -8.02
N HIS A 325 -18.74 -4.46 -6.75
CA HIS A 325 -17.54 -4.39 -5.90
C HIS A 325 -16.98 -5.79 -5.57
N GLY A 326 -17.83 -6.74 -5.19
CA GLY A 326 -17.43 -8.11 -4.83
C GLY A 326 -16.81 -8.91 -5.99
N ILE A 327 -17.21 -8.63 -7.22
CA ILE A 327 -16.62 -9.21 -8.45
C ILE A 327 -15.30 -8.53 -8.82
N MET A 328 -15.24 -7.21 -8.69
CA MET A 328 -14.14 -6.38 -9.17
C MET A 328 -12.91 -6.43 -8.25
N PHE A 329 -13.10 -6.32 -6.94
CA PHE A 329 -12.02 -6.21 -5.96
C PHE A 329 -11.07 -7.43 -5.98
N PRO A 330 -11.55 -8.69 -5.99
CA PRO A 330 -10.67 -9.84 -6.13
C PRO A 330 -9.94 -9.87 -7.48
N ALA A 331 -10.62 -9.51 -8.57
CA ALA A 331 -10.04 -9.54 -9.92
C ALA A 331 -8.86 -8.57 -10.05
N THR A 332 -9.00 -7.34 -9.56
CA THR A 332 -7.93 -6.34 -9.60
C THR A 332 -6.80 -6.65 -8.64
N SER A 333 -7.10 -7.16 -7.44
CA SER A 333 -6.09 -7.61 -6.48
C SER A 333 -5.25 -8.78 -7.03
N LEU A 334 -5.89 -9.80 -7.60
CA LEU A 334 -5.20 -10.94 -8.22
C LEU A 334 -4.36 -10.51 -9.42
N ALA A 335 -4.89 -9.66 -10.32
CA ALA A 335 -4.15 -9.16 -11.48
C ALA A 335 -2.81 -8.51 -11.08
N MET A 336 -2.82 -7.70 -10.01
CA MET A 336 -1.59 -7.09 -9.49
C MET A 336 -0.60 -8.09 -8.94
N ASN A 337 -1.08 -9.15 -8.28
CA ASN A 337 -0.24 -10.23 -7.78
C ASN A 337 0.36 -11.06 -8.92
N THR A 338 -0.37 -11.18 -10.05
CA THR A 338 0.09 -11.93 -11.23
C THR A 338 1.08 -11.14 -12.10
N TYR A 339 0.82 -9.85 -12.38
CA TYR A 339 1.69 -9.05 -13.25
C TYR A 339 3.05 -8.73 -12.63
N PHE A 340 3.10 -8.52 -11.31
CA PHE A 340 4.32 -8.11 -10.62
C PHE A 340 4.86 -9.25 -9.76
N ARG A 341 5.73 -10.10 -10.31
CA ARG A 341 6.41 -11.17 -9.55
C ARG A 341 7.64 -10.67 -8.78
N LYS A 342 8.64 -10.10 -9.47
CA LYS A 342 9.90 -9.63 -8.86
C LYS A 342 9.75 -8.40 -7.94
N LYS A 343 8.77 -7.52 -8.24
CA LYS A 343 8.52 -6.27 -7.49
C LYS A 343 7.12 -6.23 -6.87
N ARG A 344 6.56 -7.40 -6.53
CA ARG A 344 5.21 -7.57 -5.99
C ARG A 344 4.93 -6.65 -4.80
N ASN A 345 5.83 -6.65 -3.83
CA ASN A 345 5.69 -5.89 -2.59
C ASN A 345 5.68 -4.38 -2.84
N ILE A 346 6.50 -3.89 -3.77
CA ILE A 346 6.51 -2.48 -4.18
C ILE A 346 5.20 -2.12 -4.88
N ALA A 347 4.75 -2.96 -5.80
CA ALA A 347 3.53 -2.72 -6.55
C ALA A 347 2.29 -2.76 -5.62
N MET A 348 2.24 -3.70 -4.69
CA MET A 348 1.17 -3.80 -3.70
C MET A 348 1.23 -2.62 -2.72
N GLY A 349 2.41 -2.28 -2.22
CA GLY A 349 2.63 -1.14 -1.33
C GLY A 349 2.11 0.17 -1.95
N LEU A 350 2.45 0.46 -3.21
CA LEU A 350 1.94 1.65 -3.92
C LEU A 350 0.42 1.65 -4.06
N SER A 351 -0.18 0.50 -4.35
CA SER A 351 -1.65 0.38 -4.44
C SER A 351 -2.32 0.66 -3.10
N VAL A 352 -1.73 0.19 -2.01
CA VAL A 352 -2.23 0.40 -0.64
C VAL A 352 -2.00 1.84 -0.17
N THR A 353 -0.98 2.54 -0.66
CA THR A 353 -0.83 3.98 -0.39
C THR A 353 -1.97 4.78 -1.03
N LEU A 354 -2.39 4.42 -2.25
CA LEU A 354 -3.50 5.08 -2.93
C LEU A 354 -4.85 4.81 -2.24
N THR A 355 -5.08 3.58 -1.74
CA THR A 355 -6.27 3.29 -0.89
C THR A 355 -6.28 4.16 0.38
N GLY A 356 -5.11 4.55 0.91
CA GLY A 356 -4.98 5.41 2.08
C GLY A 356 -5.21 6.90 1.82
N LEU A 357 -4.83 7.40 0.63
CA LEU A 357 -5.02 8.81 0.25
C LEU A 357 -6.48 9.18 0.00
N GLY A 358 -7.28 8.27 -0.56
CA GLY A 358 -8.70 8.52 -0.85
C GLY A 358 -9.48 9.00 0.38
N PRO A 359 -9.43 8.28 1.51
CA PRO A 359 -10.05 8.68 2.78
C PRO A 359 -9.61 10.04 3.36
N ILE A 360 -8.45 10.57 3.00
CA ILE A 360 -7.98 11.88 3.45
C ILE A 360 -8.69 12.99 2.67
N LEU A 361 -8.71 12.87 1.33
CA LEU A 361 -9.21 13.96 0.46
C LEU A 361 -10.72 13.91 0.25
N MET A 362 -11.31 12.72 0.25
CA MET A 362 -12.69 12.53 -0.19
C MET A 362 -13.75 13.06 0.77
N PRO A 363 -13.62 12.96 2.11
CA PRO A 363 -14.58 13.59 3.01
C PRO A 363 -14.66 15.10 2.78
N LEU A 364 -13.51 15.76 2.55
CA LEU A 364 -13.44 17.19 2.26
C LEU A 364 -14.11 17.54 0.92
N LEU A 365 -13.82 16.76 -0.13
CA LEU A 365 -14.46 16.92 -1.43
C LEU A 365 -15.98 16.71 -1.33
N ILE A 366 -16.42 15.65 -0.65
CA ILE A 366 -17.83 15.31 -0.47
C ILE A 366 -18.55 16.41 0.32
N ALA A 367 -17.95 16.99 1.34
CA ALA A 367 -18.55 18.11 2.07
C ALA A 367 -18.85 19.30 1.15
N ILE A 368 -17.89 19.69 0.31
CA ILE A 368 -18.06 20.77 -0.68
C ILE A 368 -19.14 20.41 -1.71
N LEU A 369 -19.16 19.15 -2.19
CA LEU A 369 -20.17 18.71 -3.15
C LEU A 369 -21.57 18.68 -2.56
N LEU A 370 -21.72 18.24 -1.30
CA LEU A 370 -23.00 18.22 -0.59
C LEU A 370 -23.54 19.63 -0.35
N GLU A 371 -22.66 20.59 -0.08
CA GLU A 371 -23.04 22.00 0.09
C GLU A 371 -23.60 22.61 -1.20
N ASN A 372 -23.00 22.31 -2.35
CA ASN A 372 -23.37 22.92 -3.64
C ASN A 372 -24.44 22.13 -4.42
N TYR A 373 -24.48 20.80 -4.29
CA TYR A 373 -25.26 19.92 -5.17
C TYR A 373 -26.18 18.94 -4.41
N ALA A 374 -26.23 19.02 -3.09
CA ALA A 374 -26.96 18.08 -2.23
C ALA A 374 -26.58 16.60 -2.50
N THR A 375 -27.33 15.66 -1.91
CA THR A 375 -27.01 14.23 -1.98
C THR A 375 -27.10 13.66 -3.40
N THR A 376 -28.14 14.00 -4.16
CA THR A 376 -28.35 13.49 -5.52
C THR A 376 -27.24 13.93 -6.47
N GLY A 377 -26.92 15.23 -6.54
CA GLY A 377 -25.87 15.72 -7.41
C GLY A 377 -24.48 15.21 -7.00
N THR A 378 -24.22 15.11 -5.69
CA THR A 378 -22.99 14.51 -5.16
C THR A 378 -22.83 13.05 -5.61
N LEU A 379 -23.88 12.23 -5.52
CA LEU A 379 -23.85 10.83 -5.96
C LEU A 379 -23.62 10.69 -7.47
N LEU A 380 -24.18 11.58 -8.30
CA LEU A 380 -23.94 11.58 -9.75
C LEU A 380 -22.49 11.94 -10.11
N ILE A 381 -21.91 12.91 -9.41
CA ILE A 381 -20.48 13.27 -9.56
C ILE A 381 -19.60 12.10 -9.11
N LEU A 382 -19.93 11.47 -7.97
CA LEU A 382 -19.22 10.28 -7.49
C LEU A 382 -19.36 9.08 -8.44
N ALA A 383 -20.52 8.89 -9.09
CA ALA A 383 -20.68 7.88 -10.14
C ALA A 383 -19.79 8.17 -11.35
N SER A 384 -19.65 9.45 -11.72
CA SER A 384 -18.76 9.88 -12.81
C SER A 384 -17.28 9.63 -12.47
N ILE A 385 -16.86 9.92 -11.23
CA ILE A 385 -15.53 9.57 -10.73
C ILE A 385 -15.35 8.04 -10.75
N ALA A 386 -16.35 7.27 -10.32
CA ALA A 386 -16.33 5.81 -10.36
C ALA A 386 -16.22 5.26 -11.80
N MET A 387 -16.79 5.91 -12.82
CA MET A 387 -16.62 5.49 -14.22
C MET A 387 -15.17 5.55 -14.72
N HIS A 388 -14.29 6.35 -14.09
CA HIS A 388 -12.87 6.37 -14.43
C HIS A 388 -12.18 5.02 -14.11
N SER A 389 -12.81 4.17 -13.29
CA SER A 389 -12.39 2.77 -13.10
C SER A 389 -12.40 1.97 -14.40
N LEU A 390 -13.28 2.28 -15.37
CA LEU A 390 -13.35 1.59 -16.66
C LEU A 390 -12.11 1.85 -17.52
N VAL A 391 -11.57 3.07 -17.44
CA VAL A 391 -10.31 3.43 -18.08
C VAL A 391 -9.18 2.65 -17.42
N GLY A 392 -9.16 2.58 -16.08
CA GLY A 392 -8.22 1.74 -15.32
C GLY A 392 -8.28 0.26 -15.70
N ALA A 393 -9.49 -0.30 -15.81
CA ALA A 393 -9.72 -1.69 -16.21
C ALA A 393 -9.23 -1.96 -17.64
N SER A 394 -9.29 -0.95 -18.52
CA SER A 394 -8.81 -1.07 -19.91
C SER A 394 -7.30 -1.23 -20.03
N PHE A 395 -6.52 -0.75 -19.04
CA PHE A 395 -5.08 -0.95 -18.96
C PHE A 395 -4.69 -2.36 -18.49
N LEU A 396 -5.63 -3.16 -17.97
CA LEU A 396 -5.35 -4.55 -17.60
C LEU A 396 -5.08 -5.38 -18.86
N GLN A 397 -3.81 -5.76 -19.06
CA GLN A 397 -3.41 -6.54 -20.22
C GLN A 397 -3.91 -7.99 -20.10
N PRO A 398 -4.60 -8.54 -21.11
CA PRO A 398 -4.94 -9.96 -21.09
C PRO A 398 -3.62 -10.76 -21.10
N PHE A 399 -3.40 -11.57 -20.06
CA PHE A 399 -2.24 -12.45 -20.00
C PHE A 399 -2.40 -13.47 -21.14
N LYS A 400 -1.43 -13.56 -22.05
CA LYS A 400 -1.49 -14.53 -23.16
C LYS A 400 -1.50 -15.95 -22.60
N GLU A 401 -2.51 -16.71 -22.99
CA GLU A 401 -2.81 -18.10 -22.64
C GLU A 401 -1.61 -19.06 -22.83
N THR A 402 -0.67 -18.70 -23.72
CA THR A 402 0.55 -19.47 -24.01
C THR A 402 1.52 -19.58 -22.84
N GLN A 403 1.53 -18.63 -21.89
CA GLN A 403 2.37 -18.73 -20.68
C GLN A 403 1.70 -19.50 -19.53
N MET A 404 0.40 -19.76 -19.58
CA MET A 404 -0.30 -20.58 -18.57
C MET A 404 0.04 -22.06 -18.67
N LYS A 405 0.41 -22.56 -19.87
CA LYS A 405 0.94 -23.93 -20.04
C LYS A 405 2.32 -24.06 -19.40
N ASN A 406 3.23 -23.14 -19.70
CA ASN A 406 4.59 -23.15 -19.12
C ASN A 406 4.60 -22.97 -17.58
N ILE A 407 3.59 -22.33 -16.99
CA ILE A 407 3.48 -22.17 -15.52
C ILE A 407 3.00 -23.46 -14.83
N LYS A 408 2.21 -24.31 -15.51
CA LYS A 408 1.89 -25.64 -14.98
C LYS A 408 3.12 -26.54 -15.02
N ASP A 409 3.87 -26.47 -16.12
CA ASP A 409 5.12 -27.23 -16.26
C ASP A 409 6.21 -26.75 -15.26
N ASP A 410 6.32 -25.44 -14.96
CA ASP A 410 7.29 -24.94 -13.96
C ASP A 410 6.89 -25.27 -12.51
N ASN A 411 5.59 -25.26 -12.17
CA ASN A 411 5.14 -25.59 -10.82
C ASN A 411 5.23 -27.11 -10.54
N ASP A 412 5.04 -27.96 -11.55
CA ASP A 412 5.25 -29.41 -11.42
C ASP A 412 6.75 -29.79 -11.37
N VAL A 413 7.65 -28.90 -11.82
CA VAL A 413 9.11 -29.10 -11.74
C VAL A 413 9.71 -28.61 -10.41
N THR A 414 9.01 -27.77 -9.65
CA THR A 414 9.55 -27.24 -8.36
C THR A 414 9.10 -28.03 -7.12
N GLU A 415 8.14 -28.93 -7.25
CA GLU A 415 7.66 -29.81 -6.15
C GLU A 415 8.15 -31.26 -6.26
N CYS A 416 9.21 -31.48 -7.04
CA CYS A 416 9.83 -32.80 -7.19
C CYS A 416 11.35 -32.75 -7.05
N ASN A 417 11.87 -32.17 -5.96
CA ASN A 417 13.23 -32.40 -5.50
C ASN A 417 13.22 -32.64 -3.99
N ASP A 418 13.15 -33.92 -3.60
CA ASP A 418 14.01 -34.44 -2.52
C ASP A 418 13.96 -35.98 -2.30
N VAL A 419 13.23 -36.78 -3.08
CA VAL A 419 13.30 -38.26 -2.92
C VAL A 419 13.40 -39.05 -4.23
N SER A 420 12.98 -38.50 -5.38
CA SER A 420 12.98 -39.25 -6.66
C SER A 420 14.28 -39.15 -7.47
N CYS A 421 15.17 -38.20 -7.17
CA CYS A 421 16.41 -38.01 -7.92
C CYS A 421 17.59 -38.86 -7.45
N GLN A 422 17.51 -39.51 -6.28
CA GLN A 422 18.54 -40.48 -5.84
C GLN A 422 18.33 -41.89 -6.41
N LEU A 423 17.16 -42.21 -6.97
CA LEU A 423 16.91 -43.51 -7.60
C LEU A 423 17.19 -43.53 -9.11
N LYS A 424 17.25 -42.36 -9.77
CA LYS A 424 17.53 -42.29 -11.21
C LYS A 424 19.02 -42.16 -11.56
N GLN A 425 19.86 -41.70 -10.63
CA GLN A 425 21.33 -41.70 -10.85
C GLN A 425 21.97 -43.08 -10.64
N THR A 426 21.27 -44.02 -10.00
CA THR A 426 21.72 -45.41 -9.86
C THR A 426 21.37 -46.28 -11.07
N GLU A 427 20.47 -45.84 -11.95
CA GLU A 427 20.07 -46.57 -13.16
C GLU A 427 20.82 -46.14 -14.44
N GLU A 428 21.48 -44.98 -14.44
CA GLU A 428 22.28 -44.52 -15.61
C GLU A 428 23.78 -44.82 -15.52
N LEU A 429 24.29 -45.33 -14.38
CA LEU A 429 25.69 -45.77 -14.24
C LEU A 429 25.93 -47.26 -14.52
N ASN A 430 24.88 -48.04 -14.84
CA ASN A 430 24.99 -49.48 -15.11
C ASN A 430 24.68 -49.88 -16.57
N LYS A 431 24.81 -48.95 -17.53
CA LYS A 431 24.56 -49.23 -18.97
C LYS A 431 25.77 -49.12 -19.90
N GLU A 432 26.98 -49.02 -19.36
CA GLU A 432 28.22 -49.13 -20.15
C GLU A 432 29.20 -50.14 -19.53
N GLN A 433 28.82 -51.42 -19.57
CA GLN A 433 29.65 -52.64 -19.36
C GLN A 433 28.62 -53.79 -19.26
N GLU A 434 28.59 -54.89 -20.01
CA GLU A 434 29.55 -55.61 -20.82
C GLU A 434 28.80 -56.30 -21.98
N VAL A 435 29.48 -56.41 -23.12
CA VAL A 435 29.26 -57.48 -24.09
C VAL A 435 30.28 -58.57 -23.73
N ASP A 436 29.85 -59.70 -23.16
CA ASP A 436 30.42 -61.00 -23.56
C ASP A 436 29.61 -62.24 -23.09
N VAL A 437 29.22 -63.04 -24.08
CA VAL A 437 29.20 -64.51 -24.18
C VAL A 437 28.93 -65.43 -22.95
N LYS A 438 27.82 -66.16 -23.10
CA LYS A 438 27.52 -67.60 -22.81
C LYS A 438 27.29 -68.16 -21.39
N ASN A 439 26.28 -69.05 -21.42
CA ASN A 439 26.04 -70.29 -20.65
C ASN A 439 25.45 -70.15 -19.24
N GLY A 440 24.36 -70.89 -19.02
CA GLY A 440 23.85 -71.17 -17.67
C GLY A 440 22.34 -71.33 -17.63
N VAL A 441 21.88 -72.50 -18.09
CA VAL A 441 20.51 -72.99 -17.88
C VAL A 441 20.24 -73.11 -16.38
N VAL A 442 18.95 -73.09 -16.01
CA VAL A 442 18.36 -73.36 -14.68
C VAL A 442 18.10 -72.10 -13.83
N ASN A 443 17.08 -71.33 -14.22
CA ASN A 443 16.00 -70.88 -13.30
C ASN A 443 14.89 -70.09 -14.03
N ARG A 444 14.43 -70.59 -15.19
CA ARG A 444 13.40 -69.92 -16.01
C ARG A 444 12.07 -70.69 -16.05
N ARG A 445 11.58 -71.14 -14.90
CA ARG A 445 10.21 -71.73 -14.79
C ARG A 445 9.41 -71.32 -13.55
N LEU A 446 9.98 -70.54 -12.63
CA LEU A 446 9.24 -70.02 -11.46
C LEU A 446 9.01 -68.50 -11.50
N LEU A 447 9.51 -67.82 -12.54
CA LEU A 447 9.35 -66.37 -12.72
C LEU A 447 8.22 -66.00 -13.70
N ASP A 448 7.82 -66.92 -14.60
CA ASP A 448 6.80 -66.65 -15.62
C ASP A 448 5.36 -66.74 -15.07
N GLU A 449 5.09 -67.54 -14.03
CA GLU A 449 3.74 -67.61 -13.42
C GLU A 449 3.40 -66.39 -12.54
N LYS A 450 4.41 -65.73 -11.93
CA LYS A 450 4.18 -64.51 -11.15
C LYS A 450 3.99 -63.27 -12.04
N GLN A 451 4.69 -63.18 -13.17
CA GLN A 451 4.59 -62.02 -14.05
C GLN A 451 3.29 -61.96 -14.87
N GLN A 452 2.63 -63.10 -15.09
CA GLN A 452 1.38 -63.13 -15.86
C GLN A 452 0.17 -62.74 -14.99
N THR A 453 0.18 -63.12 -13.71
CA THR A 453 -0.84 -62.74 -12.72
C THR A 453 -0.78 -61.23 -12.40
N ASP A 454 0.42 -60.64 -12.38
CA ASP A 454 0.59 -59.20 -12.14
C ASP A 454 0.21 -58.34 -13.36
N ARG A 455 0.32 -58.85 -14.60
CA ARG A 455 -0.12 -58.11 -15.81
C ARG A 455 -1.64 -58.12 -16.01
N GLU A 456 -2.34 -59.17 -15.61
CA GLU A 456 -3.82 -59.20 -15.65
C GLU A 456 -4.45 -58.31 -14.57
N ASN A 457 -3.79 -58.15 -13.42
CA ASN A 457 -4.23 -57.21 -12.39
C ASN A 457 -3.90 -55.75 -12.77
N LEU A 458 -2.74 -55.49 -13.37
CA LEU A 458 -2.35 -54.15 -13.82
C LEU A 458 -3.19 -53.65 -15.01
N SER A 459 -3.62 -54.53 -15.92
CA SER A 459 -4.51 -54.17 -17.03
C SER A 459 -5.97 -53.94 -16.60
N LYS A 460 -6.43 -54.57 -15.53
CA LYS A 460 -7.73 -54.25 -14.89
C LYS A 460 -7.71 -52.92 -14.14
N ASP A 461 -6.59 -52.52 -13.55
CA ASP A 461 -6.45 -51.21 -12.90
C ASP A 461 -6.25 -50.05 -13.90
N LEU A 462 -5.57 -50.28 -15.02
CA LEU A 462 -5.41 -49.29 -16.09
C LEU A 462 -6.68 -49.12 -16.95
N GLY A 463 -7.55 -50.13 -17.03
CA GLY A 463 -8.84 -50.04 -17.71
C GLY A 463 -9.92 -49.26 -16.93
N ASN A 464 -9.73 -49.03 -15.63
CA ASN A 464 -10.72 -48.40 -14.77
C ASN A 464 -10.49 -46.89 -14.52
N THR A 465 -9.46 -46.29 -15.12
CA THR A 465 -9.13 -44.86 -14.94
C THR A 465 -9.30 -43.99 -16.19
N GLN A 466 -10.09 -44.41 -17.18
CA GLN A 466 -10.50 -43.57 -18.32
C GLN A 466 -12.02 -43.46 -18.52
N GLY A 467 -12.78 -43.68 -17.46
CA GLY A 467 -14.25 -43.67 -17.49
C GLY A 467 -14.92 -42.68 -16.56
N THR A 468 -14.29 -41.59 -16.12
CA THR A 468 -15.06 -40.52 -15.44
C THR A 468 -15.69 -39.63 -16.49
N LYS A 469 -16.93 -39.97 -16.82
CA LYS A 469 -17.91 -39.05 -17.41
C LYS A 469 -17.69 -37.65 -16.84
N ASN A 470 -17.68 -36.66 -17.71
CA ASN A 470 -17.77 -35.24 -17.37
C ASN A 470 -19.16 -34.99 -16.75
N GLU A 471 -19.43 -35.58 -15.59
CA GLU A 471 -20.55 -35.19 -14.76
C GLU A 471 -20.27 -33.75 -14.33
N LYS A 472 -21.24 -32.87 -14.61
CA LYS A 472 -21.20 -31.49 -14.13
C LYS A 472 -21.09 -31.54 -12.60
N LYS A 473 -19.88 -31.47 -12.05
CA LYS A 473 -19.68 -31.37 -10.60
C LYS A 473 -20.56 -30.23 -10.10
N SER A 474 -21.42 -30.53 -9.12
CA SER A 474 -22.27 -29.54 -8.47
C SER A 474 -21.41 -28.38 -7.97
N VAL A 475 -21.90 -27.14 -8.11
CA VAL A 475 -21.22 -25.93 -7.61
C VAL A 475 -20.86 -26.11 -6.13
N TRP A 476 -21.71 -26.79 -5.37
CA TRP A 476 -21.50 -27.13 -3.97
C TRP A 476 -20.32 -28.08 -3.73
N ALA A 477 -20.12 -29.08 -4.60
CA ALA A 477 -18.97 -30.00 -4.51
C ALA A 477 -17.65 -29.27 -4.85
N THR A 478 -17.70 -28.29 -5.76
CA THR A 478 -16.53 -27.46 -6.10
C THR A 478 -16.19 -26.48 -4.98
N ILE A 479 -17.20 -25.95 -4.27
CA ILE A 479 -17.02 -25.09 -3.09
C ILE A 479 -16.47 -25.92 -1.93
N SER A 480 -17.00 -27.12 -1.68
CA SER A 480 -16.51 -27.99 -0.60
C SER A 480 -15.10 -28.51 -0.83
N GLU A 481 -14.69 -28.75 -2.08
CA GLU A 481 -13.29 -29.11 -2.43
C GLU A 481 -12.31 -27.93 -2.24
N GLN A 482 -12.78 -26.67 -2.37
CA GLN A 482 -11.94 -25.47 -2.20
C GLN A 482 -11.93 -24.91 -0.77
N MET A 483 -12.95 -25.19 0.02
CA MET A 483 -13.02 -24.85 1.44
C MET A 483 -12.50 -26.03 2.26
N ASP A 484 -11.27 -25.95 2.76
CA ASP A 484 -10.71 -26.94 3.69
C ASP A 484 -11.41 -26.85 5.06
N LEU A 485 -12.62 -27.41 5.14
CA LEU A 485 -13.48 -27.40 6.33
C LEU A 485 -12.84 -28.11 7.54
N ALA A 486 -11.74 -28.84 7.35
CA ALA A 486 -11.00 -29.43 8.46
C ALA A 486 -10.44 -28.36 9.41
N LEU A 487 -10.17 -27.14 8.92
CA LEU A 487 -9.71 -26.02 9.74
C LEU A 487 -10.74 -25.60 10.80
N LEU A 488 -12.04 -25.75 10.54
CA LEU A 488 -13.09 -25.43 11.51
C LEU A 488 -13.13 -26.40 12.70
N LYS A 489 -12.43 -27.53 12.64
CA LYS A 489 -12.28 -28.43 13.78
C LYS A 489 -11.28 -27.91 14.82
N ASP A 490 -10.35 -27.02 14.45
CA ASP A 490 -9.45 -26.39 15.43
C ASP A 490 -10.18 -25.25 16.14
N SER A 491 -10.54 -25.49 17.41
CA SER A 491 -11.19 -24.52 18.28
C SER A 491 -10.43 -23.18 18.37
N ARG A 492 -9.09 -23.20 18.26
CA ARG A 492 -8.26 -21.99 18.27
C ARG A 492 -8.47 -21.16 17.01
N TYR A 493 -8.52 -21.80 15.84
CA TYR A 493 -8.80 -21.13 14.58
C TYR A 493 -10.22 -20.53 14.59
N VAL A 494 -11.21 -21.28 15.09
CA VAL A 494 -12.59 -20.80 15.25
C VAL A 494 -12.66 -19.57 16.17
N ALA A 495 -11.96 -19.59 17.30
CA ALA A 495 -11.89 -18.43 18.20
C ALA A 495 -11.23 -17.21 17.54
N VAL A 496 -10.19 -17.41 16.73
CA VAL A 496 -9.54 -16.34 15.94
C VAL A 496 -10.52 -15.72 14.97
N ILE A 497 -11.16 -16.51 14.09
CA ILE A 497 -12.05 -15.98 13.05
C ILE A 497 -13.29 -15.30 13.63
N LEU A 498 -13.88 -15.87 14.70
CA LEU A 498 -15.06 -15.28 15.35
C LEU A 498 -14.69 -13.97 16.05
N GLY A 499 -13.61 -13.94 16.83
CA GLY A 499 -13.16 -12.72 17.51
C GLY A 499 -12.83 -11.60 16.53
N MET A 500 -12.06 -11.92 15.47
CA MET A 500 -11.73 -10.94 14.42
C MET A 500 -12.97 -10.46 13.67
N GLY A 501 -13.92 -11.35 13.41
CA GLY A 501 -15.17 -11.01 12.74
C GLY A 501 -16.05 -10.08 13.56
N VAL A 502 -16.31 -10.39 14.84
CA VAL A 502 -17.09 -9.51 15.73
C VAL A 502 -16.44 -8.14 15.86
N SER A 503 -15.11 -8.11 16.03
CA SER A 503 -14.34 -6.86 16.06
C SER A 503 -14.45 -6.08 14.74
N LEU A 504 -14.45 -6.76 13.59
CA LEU A 504 -14.61 -6.11 12.29
C LEU A 504 -16.00 -5.46 12.16
N VAL A 505 -17.06 -6.14 12.59
CA VAL A 505 -18.43 -5.60 12.56
C VAL A 505 -18.54 -4.36 13.44
N ALA A 506 -18.02 -4.41 14.67
CA ALA A 506 -18.06 -3.27 15.58
C ALA A 506 -17.29 -2.05 15.03
N GLU A 507 -16.09 -2.27 14.48
CA GLU A 507 -15.28 -1.19 13.89
C GLU A 507 -15.90 -0.61 12.62
N THR A 508 -16.39 -1.46 11.72
CA THR A 508 -17.02 -1.00 10.48
C THR A 508 -18.25 -0.17 10.79
N ASN A 509 -19.11 -0.63 11.69
CA ASN A 509 -20.30 0.10 12.10
C ASN A 509 -19.93 1.45 12.78
N PHE A 510 -18.93 1.46 13.66
CA PHE A 510 -18.44 2.70 14.28
C PHE A 510 -17.93 3.71 13.23
N ASN A 511 -17.01 3.31 12.35
CA ASN A 511 -16.42 4.22 11.34
C ASN A 511 -17.49 4.90 10.47
N MET A 512 -18.60 4.21 10.25
CA MET A 512 -19.68 4.62 9.37
C MET A 512 -20.70 5.51 10.07
N MET A 513 -20.85 5.32 11.39
CA MET A 513 -21.71 6.11 12.24
C MET A 513 -21.08 7.44 12.68
N ILE A 514 -19.75 7.60 12.58
CA ILE A 514 -19.03 8.81 13.03
C ILE A 514 -19.74 10.12 12.63
N PRO A 515 -20.17 10.35 11.37
CA PRO A 515 -20.85 11.59 11.00
C PRO A 515 -22.18 11.81 11.73
N PHE A 516 -22.92 10.74 11.99
CA PHE A 516 -24.16 10.78 12.77
C PHE A 516 -23.88 11.11 14.24
N VAL A 517 -22.91 10.40 14.84
CA VAL A 517 -22.46 10.58 16.23
C VAL A 517 -21.96 12.00 16.48
N LEU A 518 -21.06 12.50 15.62
CA LEU A 518 -20.45 13.83 15.79
C LEU A 518 -21.45 14.96 15.63
N THR A 519 -22.51 14.77 14.84
CA THR A 519 -23.52 15.81 14.77
C THR A 519 -24.47 15.79 15.97
N GLU A 520 -24.81 14.60 16.47
CA GLU A 520 -25.68 14.48 17.65
C GLU A 520 -24.99 14.93 18.94
N LEU A 521 -23.74 14.49 19.17
CA LEU A 521 -23.02 14.78 20.41
C LEU A 521 -22.41 16.19 20.44
N SER A 522 -21.88 16.65 19.30
CA SER A 522 -21.05 17.85 19.24
C SER A 522 -21.71 18.99 18.46
N GLY A 523 -22.86 18.76 17.81
CA GLY A 523 -23.52 19.75 16.96
C GLY A 523 -22.68 20.22 15.77
N LEU A 524 -21.66 19.45 15.37
CA LEU A 524 -20.68 19.90 14.39
C LEU A 524 -21.28 20.02 12.98
N GLU A 525 -20.84 21.06 12.27
CA GLU A 525 -21.15 21.24 10.86
C GLU A 525 -20.44 20.20 9.98
N ARG A 526 -20.98 19.99 8.77
CA ARG A 526 -20.49 19.00 7.79
C ARG A 526 -19.00 19.19 7.46
N THR A 527 -18.55 20.43 7.35
CA THR A 527 -17.14 20.79 7.07
C THR A 527 -16.22 20.31 8.20
N SER A 528 -16.59 20.57 9.45
CA SER A 528 -15.87 20.11 10.65
C SER A 528 -15.88 18.59 10.81
N ILE A 529 -16.96 17.91 10.42
CA ILE A 529 -17.01 16.44 10.41
C ILE A 529 -16.04 15.89 9.35
N ALA A 530 -16.02 16.49 8.17
CA ALA A 530 -15.11 16.08 7.10
C ALA A 530 -13.63 16.29 7.47
N THR A 531 -13.28 17.38 8.16
CA THR A 531 -11.92 17.59 8.66
C THR A 531 -11.54 16.54 9.70
N VAL A 532 -12.43 16.19 10.64
CA VAL A 532 -12.20 15.12 11.63
C VAL A 532 -11.98 13.77 10.95
N MET A 533 -12.79 13.42 9.95
CA MET A 533 -12.62 12.18 9.17
C MET A 533 -11.28 12.15 8.41
N SER A 534 -10.87 13.29 7.84
CA SER A 534 -9.57 13.44 7.17
C SER A 534 -8.40 13.29 8.15
N ILE A 535 -8.48 13.91 9.35
CA ILE A 535 -7.47 13.76 10.41
C ILE A 535 -7.35 12.30 10.84
N GLN A 536 -8.49 11.62 11.05
CA GLN A 536 -8.52 10.20 11.37
C GLN A 536 -7.86 9.35 10.29
N ALA A 537 -8.05 9.68 9.01
CA ALA A 537 -7.42 8.99 7.89
C ALA A 537 -5.89 9.22 7.83
N VAL A 538 -5.41 10.43 8.11
CA VAL A 538 -3.96 10.71 8.24
C VAL A 538 -3.37 9.86 9.37
N SER A 539 -4.03 9.82 10.53
CA SER A 539 -3.61 9.01 11.68
C SER A 539 -3.64 7.50 11.41
N ASP A 540 -4.59 7.00 10.61
CA ASP A 540 -4.61 5.62 10.11
C ASP A 540 -3.32 5.31 9.34
N ILE A 541 -2.94 6.15 8.37
CA ILE A 541 -1.68 5.98 7.63
C ILE A 541 -0.46 6.01 8.57
N THR A 542 -0.41 6.96 9.52
CA THR A 542 0.67 7.02 10.51
C THR A 542 0.73 5.74 11.34
N GLY A 543 -0.41 5.21 11.81
CA GLY A 543 -0.50 3.95 12.55
C GLY A 543 0.04 2.76 11.74
N ARG A 544 -0.34 2.66 10.46
CA ARG A 544 0.13 1.59 9.55
C ARG A 544 1.63 1.62 9.31
N LEU A 545 2.24 2.80 9.28
CA LEU A 545 3.66 2.96 8.97
C LEU A 545 4.53 2.88 10.23
N CYS A 546 4.17 3.57 11.31
CA CYS A 546 5.02 3.72 12.47
C CYS A 546 4.94 2.54 13.43
N VAL A 547 3.75 2.01 13.70
CA VAL A 547 3.56 0.99 14.75
C VAL A 547 4.24 -0.34 14.41
N PRO A 548 4.25 -0.84 13.16
CA PRO A 548 5.02 -2.02 12.79
C PRO A 548 6.54 -1.86 12.98
N LEU A 549 7.07 -0.66 12.75
CA LEU A 549 8.50 -0.38 12.96
C LEU A 549 8.87 -0.38 14.46
N LEU A 550 7.97 0.14 15.31
CA LEU A 550 8.13 0.05 16.76
C LEU A 550 8.01 -1.40 17.25
N ALA A 551 7.04 -2.16 16.72
CA ALA A 551 6.82 -3.56 17.06
C ALA A 551 8.05 -4.44 16.85
N GLN A 552 8.75 -4.24 15.73
CA GLN A 552 10.01 -4.94 15.41
C GLN A 552 11.11 -4.69 16.46
N ARG A 553 11.10 -3.53 17.11
CA ARG A 553 12.11 -3.14 18.11
C ARG A 553 11.78 -3.68 19.51
N ILE A 554 10.49 -3.75 19.84
CA ILE A 554 10.00 -4.13 21.18
C ILE A 554 9.75 -5.66 21.27
N GLY A 555 9.71 -6.37 20.14
CA GLY A 555 9.53 -7.82 20.10
C GLY A 555 8.12 -8.28 20.46
N TRP A 556 7.12 -7.42 20.26
CA TRP A 556 5.72 -7.74 20.54
C TRP A 556 5.13 -8.64 19.46
N THR A 557 4.27 -9.57 19.86
CA THR A 557 3.56 -10.44 18.92
C THR A 557 2.44 -9.67 18.20
N SER A 558 2.13 -10.08 16.95
CA SER A 558 1.05 -9.50 16.13
C SER A 558 -0.29 -9.45 16.87
N ARG A 559 -0.55 -10.45 17.71
CA ARG A 559 -1.77 -10.59 18.52
C ARG A 559 -1.89 -9.53 19.61
N ASN A 560 -0.80 -9.28 20.34
CA ASN A 560 -0.78 -8.26 21.39
C ASN A 560 -1.00 -6.87 20.81
N LEU A 561 -0.43 -6.59 19.63
CA LEU A 561 -0.58 -5.32 18.93
C LEU A 561 -1.99 -5.13 18.35
N TYR A 562 -2.59 -6.22 17.84
CA TYR A 562 -4.00 -6.22 17.46
C TYR A 562 -4.90 -5.91 18.66
N VAL A 563 -4.69 -6.52 19.83
CA VAL A 563 -5.51 -6.21 21.01
C VAL A 563 -5.22 -4.83 21.58
N LEU A 564 -3.97 -4.36 21.57
CA LEU A 564 -3.67 -2.97 21.92
C LEU A 564 -4.47 -1.99 21.04
N SER A 565 -4.61 -2.29 19.75
CA SER A 565 -5.44 -1.48 18.85
C SER A 565 -6.93 -1.51 19.22
N LEU A 566 -7.48 -2.65 19.63
CA LEU A 566 -8.88 -2.74 20.08
C LEU A 566 -9.12 -1.95 21.36
N VAL A 567 -8.16 -2.01 22.29
CA VAL A 567 -8.21 -1.21 23.52
C VAL A 567 -8.12 0.27 23.18
N GLY A 568 -7.22 0.67 22.28
CA GLY A 568 -7.10 2.05 21.79
C GLY A 568 -8.39 2.56 21.14
N SER A 569 -9.02 1.78 20.26
CA SER A 569 -10.32 2.12 19.68
C SER A 569 -11.41 2.26 20.74
N THR A 570 -11.45 1.34 21.71
CA THR A 570 -12.43 1.35 22.80
C THR A 570 -12.27 2.58 23.69
N LEU A 571 -11.03 2.92 24.06
CA LEU A 571 -10.72 4.13 24.81
C LEU A 571 -11.15 5.38 24.04
N GLY A 572 -10.84 5.46 22.75
CA GLY A 572 -11.26 6.58 21.90
C GLY A 572 -12.78 6.75 21.87
N ARG A 573 -13.53 5.66 21.73
CA ARG A 573 -15.01 5.69 21.74
C ARG A 573 -15.59 6.09 23.09
N THR A 574 -15.01 5.60 24.19
CA THR A 574 -15.46 5.98 25.54
C THR A 574 -15.21 7.46 25.80
N ILE A 575 -14.02 7.98 25.44
CA ILE A 575 -13.70 9.41 25.56
C ILE A 575 -14.66 10.26 24.72
N LEU A 576 -14.97 9.82 23.49
CA LEU A 576 -15.94 10.50 22.63
C LEU A 576 -17.34 10.54 23.24
N SER A 577 -17.73 9.47 23.92
CA SER A 577 -19.05 9.36 24.54
C SER A 577 -19.22 10.26 25.76
N THR A 578 -18.14 10.56 26.50
CA THR A 578 -18.19 11.31 27.76
C THR A 578 -17.80 12.78 27.60
N TRP A 579 -16.87 13.08 26.70
CA TRP A 579 -16.31 14.43 26.48
C TRP A 579 -16.39 14.87 25.02
N GLY A 580 -17.37 14.34 24.27
CA GLY A 580 -17.57 14.63 22.86
C GLY A 580 -18.09 16.03 22.55
N ASP A 581 -18.40 16.85 23.55
CA ASP A 581 -18.89 18.22 23.39
C ASP A 581 -17.81 19.19 22.90
N THR A 582 -16.54 18.89 23.18
CA THR A 582 -15.42 19.80 22.89
C THR A 582 -14.69 19.39 21.61
N TYR A 583 -14.60 20.31 20.63
CA TYR A 583 -13.94 20.04 19.34
C TYR A 583 -12.47 19.58 19.47
N ILE A 584 -11.73 20.11 20.45
CA ILE A 584 -10.34 19.68 20.73
C ILE A 584 -10.29 18.21 21.16
N VAL A 585 -11.24 17.77 21.98
CA VAL A 585 -11.35 16.37 22.42
C VAL A 585 -11.70 15.47 21.25
N VAL A 586 -12.62 15.92 20.37
CA VAL A 586 -12.98 15.20 19.13
C VAL A 586 -11.75 14.99 18.23
N ILE A 587 -10.90 16.01 18.05
CA ILE A 587 -9.64 15.87 17.31
C ILE A 587 -8.71 14.86 18.00
N GLY A 588 -8.55 14.94 19.33
CA GLY A 588 -7.74 13.99 20.10
C GLY A 588 -8.22 12.54 19.94
N VAL A 589 -9.53 12.32 19.98
CA VAL A 589 -10.16 11.03 19.73
C VAL A 589 -9.89 10.55 18.30
N ALA A 590 -10.03 11.41 17.30
CA ALA A 590 -9.79 11.07 15.89
C ALA A 590 -8.36 10.59 15.65
N LEU A 591 -7.37 11.20 16.32
CA LEU A 591 -5.97 10.76 16.29
C LEU A 591 -5.80 9.35 16.90
N ILE A 592 -6.37 9.13 18.09
CA ILE A 592 -6.28 7.84 18.82
C ILE A 592 -6.93 6.71 18.00
N ILE A 593 -8.17 6.94 17.54
CA ILE A 593 -8.93 5.97 16.75
C ILE A 593 -8.26 5.72 15.40
N GLY A 594 -7.73 6.76 14.76
CA GLY A 594 -6.98 6.62 13.50
C GLY A 594 -5.76 5.70 13.67
N ILE A 595 -4.91 5.96 14.67
CA ILE A 595 -3.73 5.12 14.95
C ILE A 595 -4.14 3.68 15.29
N ALA A 596 -5.20 3.50 16.11
CA ALA A 596 -5.74 2.19 16.45
C ALA A 596 -6.22 1.43 15.19
N LYS A 597 -7.03 2.08 14.36
CA LYS A 597 -7.51 1.52 13.08
C LYS A 597 -6.36 1.10 12.17
N GLY A 598 -5.33 1.93 12.04
CA GLY A 598 -4.16 1.62 11.22
C GLY A 598 -3.32 0.47 11.74
N THR A 599 -3.10 0.43 13.06
CA THR A 599 -2.43 -0.67 13.73
C THR A 599 -3.19 -1.98 13.51
N LYS A 600 -4.51 -1.96 13.76
CA LYS A 600 -5.40 -3.10 13.55
C LYS A 600 -5.25 -3.63 12.13
N ALA A 601 -5.38 -2.77 11.12
CA ALA A 601 -5.38 -3.16 9.71
C ALA A 601 -4.11 -3.92 9.31
N VAL A 602 -2.94 -3.52 9.83
CA VAL A 602 -1.68 -4.22 9.56
C VAL A 602 -1.68 -5.60 10.21
N PHE A 603 -1.88 -5.66 11.53
CA PHE A 603 -1.72 -6.91 12.27
C PHE A 603 -2.86 -7.91 12.04
N GLN A 604 -4.05 -7.46 11.65
CA GLN A 604 -5.17 -8.32 11.24
C GLN A 604 -4.76 -9.29 10.14
N THR A 605 -3.96 -8.84 9.17
CA THR A 605 -3.49 -9.66 8.04
C THR A 605 -2.34 -10.61 8.40
N LEU A 606 -1.72 -10.43 9.56
CA LEU A 606 -0.57 -11.23 10.02
C LEU A 606 -0.99 -12.36 10.97
N ILE A 607 -2.15 -12.24 11.62
CA ILE A 607 -2.60 -13.21 12.63
C ILE A 607 -2.90 -14.58 12.01
N ILE A 608 -3.62 -14.67 10.88
CA ILE A 608 -4.00 -15.97 10.30
C ILE A 608 -2.78 -16.76 9.80
N PRO A 609 -1.80 -16.14 9.12
CA PRO A 609 -0.53 -16.80 8.77
C PRO A 609 0.26 -17.39 9.94
N ASP A 610 0.10 -16.86 11.16
CA ASP A 610 0.77 -17.40 12.35
C ASP A 610 0.21 -18.77 12.79
N TYR A 611 -0.99 -19.15 12.33
CA TYR A 611 -1.71 -20.36 12.75
C TYR A 611 -1.93 -21.38 11.64
N VAL A 612 -2.07 -20.92 10.39
CA VAL A 612 -2.46 -21.75 9.26
C VAL A 612 -1.26 -21.86 8.31
N PRO A 613 -0.86 -23.07 7.90
CA PRO A 613 0.25 -23.26 6.96
C PRO A 613 -0.04 -22.55 5.63
N LEU A 614 1.02 -22.12 4.95
CA LEU A 614 0.94 -21.27 3.74
C LEU A 614 0.01 -21.83 2.66
N GLU A 615 0.01 -23.15 2.48
CA GLU A 615 -0.82 -23.87 1.51
C GLU A 615 -2.32 -23.74 1.76
N ARG A 616 -2.73 -23.63 3.03
CA ARG A 616 -4.14 -23.57 3.45
C ARG A 616 -4.63 -22.14 3.67
N LEU A 617 -3.78 -21.12 3.50
CA LEU A 617 -4.15 -19.71 3.69
C LEU A 617 -5.30 -19.23 2.80
N PRO A 618 -5.38 -19.57 1.49
CA PRO A 618 -6.49 -19.13 0.65
C PRO A 618 -7.84 -19.63 1.18
N ALA A 619 -7.90 -20.89 1.62
CA ALA A 619 -9.09 -21.46 2.24
C ALA A 619 -9.43 -20.77 3.56
N ALA A 620 -8.42 -20.50 4.41
CA ALA A 620 -8.62 -19.81 5.68
C ALA A 620 -9.11 -18.36 5.53
N TYR A 621 -8.58 -17.60 4.57
CA TYR A 621 -9.08 -16.25 4.27
C TYR A 621 -10.49 -16.28 3.66
N GLY A 622 -10.79 -17.26 2.81
CA GLY A 622 -12.14 -17.47 2.28
C GLY A 622 -13.16 -17.74 3.39
N MET A 623 -12.85 -18.63 4.33
CA MET A 623 -13.69 -18.90 5.50
C MET A 623 -13.87 -17.67 6.39
N GLN A 624 -12.80 -16.90 6.62
CA GLN A 624 -12.89 -15.66 7.38
C GLN A 624 -13.84 -14.66 6.71
N MET A 625 -13.77 -14.47 5.39
CA MET A 625 -14.64 -13.54 4.67
C MET A 625 -16.12 -13.95 4.75
N VAL A 626 -16.42 -15.24 4.61
CA VAL A 626 -17.78 -15.76 4.78
C VAL A 626 -18.29 -15.55 6.20
N CYS A 627 -17.46 -15.88 7.21
CA CYS A 627 -17.78 -15.66 8.61
C CYS A 627 -18.06 -14.18 8.91
N ASN A 628 -17.23 -13.27 8.38
CA ASN A 628 -17.42 -11.82 8.50
C ASN A 628 -18.74 -11.36 7.86
N GLY A 629 -19.14 -11.93 6.72
CA GLY A 629 -20.41 -11.64 6.07
C GLY A 629 -21.62 -12.06 6.91
N ILE A 630 -21.57 -13.26 7.51
CA ILE A 630 -22.63 -13.77 8.40
C ILE A 630 -22.72 -12.92 9.68
N LEU A 631 -21.58 -12.64 10.32
CA LEU A 631 -21.53 -11.81 11.51
C LEU A 631 -21.98 -10.37 11.24
N SER A 632 -21.67 -9.82 10.06
CA SER A 632 -22.07 -8.46 9.67
C SER A 632 -23.58 -8.30 9.65
N ILE A 633 -24.31 -9.20 8.99
CA ILE A 633 -25.77 -9.08 8.90
C ILE A 633 -26.47 -9.43 10.21
N ALA A 634 -25.86 -10.31 11.04
CA ALA A 634 -26.42 -10.70 12.33
C ALA A 634 -26.22 -9.63 13.42
N ILE A 635 -25.02 -9.06 13.53
CA ILE A 635 -24.65 -8.14 14.62
C ILE A 635 -24.82 -6.67 14.22
N GLY A 636 -24.61 -6.34 12.95
CA GLY A 636 -24.67 -4.96 12.45
C GLY A 636 -25.96 -4.22 12.83
N PRO A 637 -27.13 -4.67 12.34
CA PRO A 637 -28.42 -4.03 12.65
C PRO A 637 -28.72 -3.92 14.13
N LEU A 638 -28.24 -4.86 14.97
CA LEU A 638 -28.42 -4.79 16.43
C LEU A 638 -27.79 -3.55 17.03
N ILE A 639 -26.68 -3.05 16.48
CA ILE A 639 -26.05 -1.83 16.96
C ILE A 639 -26.94 -0.60 16.68
N GLY A 640 -27.58 -0.57 15.51
CA GLY A 640 -28.58 0.47 15.19
C GLY A 640 -29.84 0.35 16.04
N LEU A 641 -30.25 -0.88 16.39
CA LEU A 641 -31.39 -1.11 17.28
C LEU A 641 -31.14 -0.58 18.70
N VAL A 642 -29.91 -0.72 19.21
CA VAL A 642 -29.53 -0.12 20.50
C VAL A 642 -29.70 1.40 20.48
N HIS A 643 -29.33 2.06 19.37
CA HIS A 643 -29.61 3.49 19.20
C HIS A 643 -31.11 3.78 19.18
N ASP A 644 -31.89 3.06 18.35
CA ASP A 644 -33.31 3.31 18.19
C ASP A 644 -34.09 3.08 19.51
N TYR A 645 -33.62 2.20 20.39
CA TYR A 645 -34.18 1.99 21.73
C TYR A 645 -33.72 3.06 22.75
N MET A 646 -32.44 3.42 22.75
CA MET A 646 -31.86 4.37 23.71
C MET A 646 -32.08 5.83 23.32
N MET A 647 -32.50 6.09 22.08
CA MET A 647 -32.63 7.42 21.47
C MET A 647 -31.35 8.27 21.58
N SER A 648 -30.19 7.62 21.65
CA SER A 648 -28.88 8.27 21.73
C SER A 648 -27.77 7.38 21.18
N TYR A 649 -26.84 7.98 20.45
CA TYR A 649 -25.65 7.27 19.96
C TYR A 649 -24.66 6.87 21.06
N VAL A 650 -24.75 7.44 22.27
CA VAL A 650 -23.92 7.05 23.43
C VAL A 650 -24.08 5.56 23.75
N GLY A 651 -25.32 5.06 23.79
CA GLY A 651 -25.61 3.64 24.03
C GLY A 651 -25.02 2.74 22.95
N ALA A 652 -25.12 3.16 21.68
CA ALA A 652 -24.54 2.44 20.55
C ALA A 652 -22.99 2.42 20.61
N LEU A 653 -22.35 3.52 21.03
CA LEU A 653 -20.90 3.57 21.23
C LEU A 653 -20.44 2.58 22.30
N HIS A 654 -21.08 2.56 23.47
CA HIS A 654 -20.75 1.58 24.51
C HIS A 654 -20.97 0.13 24.04
N PHE A 655 -22.05 -0.13 23.31
CA PHE A 655 -22.32 -1.46 22.76
C PHE A 655 -21.24 -1.88 21.74
N THR A 656 -20.82 -1.01 20.82
CA THR A 656 -19.71 -1.31 19.89
C THR A 656 -18.38 -1.54 20.62
N SER A 657 -18.12 -0.83 21.71
CA SER A 657 -16.95 -1.04 22.57
C SER A 657 -16.98 -2.41 23.26
N ILE A 658 -18.13 -2.84 23.79
CA ILE A 658 -18.31 -4.18 24.38
C ILE A 658 -18.09 -5.26 23.32
N LEU A 659 -18.68 -5.12 22.13
CA LEU A 659 -18.44 -6.04 21.00
C LEU A 659 -16.97 -6.10 20.61
N SER A 660 -16.25 -4.97 20.61
CA SER A 660 -14.82 -4.94 20.30
C SER A 660 -13.98 -5.67 21.35
N LEU A 661 -14.30 -5.50 22.64
CA LEU A 661 -13.63 -6.20 23.74
C LEU A 661 -14.00 -7.68 23.84
N SER A 662 -15.17 -8.09 23.36
CA SER A 662 -15.57 -9.51 23.30
C SER A 662 -14.57 -10.36 22.51
N CYS A 663 -13.89 -9.77 21.52
CA CYS A 663 -12.81 -10.43 20.79
C CYS A 663 -11.67 -10.86 21.74
N VAL A 664 -11.31 -10.01 22.70
CA VAL A 664 -10.26 -10.30 23.69
C VAL A 664 -10.70 -11.43 24.60
N VAL A 665 -11.96 -11.41 25.04
CA VAL A 665 -12.55 -12.47 25.86
C VAL A 665 -12.58 -13.80 25.11
N LEU A 666 -13.03 -13.82 23.85
CA LEU A 666 -13.04 -15.00 22.99
C LEU A 666 -11.63 -15.57 22.79
N TRP A 667 -10.63 -14.72 22.63
CA TRP A 667 -9.24 -15.15 22.49
C TRP A 667 -8.63 -15.67 23.78
N TYR A 668 -9.01 -15.08 24.92
CA TYR A 668 -8.64 -15.60 26.23
C TYR A 668 -9.24 -16.99 26.46
N MET A 669 -10.55 -17.14 26.23
CA MET A 669 -11.27 -18.41 26.35
C MET A 669 -10.77 -19.48 25.37
N GLY A 670 -10.41 -19.09 24.14
CA GLY A 670 -9.80 -19.97 23.14
C GLY A 670 -8.36 -20.40 23.45
N GLY A 671 -7.82 -20.04 24.62
CA GLY A 671 -6.46 -20.41 25.04
C GLY A 671 -5.35 -19.74 24.23
N LEU A 672 -5.68 -18.73 23.42
CA LEU A 672 -4.73 -17.98 22.60
C LEU A 672 -3.93 -16.98 23.44
N TRP A 673 -4.52 -16.53 24.55
CA TRP A 673 -3.90 -15.63 25.51
C TRP A 673 -3.67 -16.34 26.83
N LYS A 674 -2.41 -16.70 27.14
CA LYS A 674 -2.00 -17.10 28.48
C LYS A 674 -1.17 -15.97 29.07
N PHE A 675 -1.54 -15.48 30.26
CA PHE A 675 -0.63 -14.70 31.08
C PHE A 675 0.51 -15.63 31.51
N SER A 676 1.55 -15.74 30.69
CA SER A 676 2.79 -16.36 31.14
C SER A 676 3.38 -15.43 32.17
N ASN A 677 3.39 -15.85 33.44
CA ASN A 677 4.28 -15.27 34.42
C ASN A 677 5.68 -15.23 33.81
N ILE A 678 6.28 -14.04 33.82
CA ILE A 678 7.66 -13.83 33.42
C ILE A 678 8.50 -14.47 34.53
N THR A 679 8.72 -15.77 34.44
CA THR A 679 9.91 -16.41 34.99
C THR A 679 10.72 -16.89 33.80
N ARG A 680 11.63 -16.03 33.34
CA ARG A 680 12.74 -16.47 32.48
C ARG A 680 13.55 -17.50 33.27
N SER A 681 13.28 -18.78 33.08
CA SER A 681 14.25 -19.82 33.43
C SER A 681 15.39 -19.79 32.40
N PRO A 682 16.65 -19.60 32.82
CA PRO A 682 17.81 -19.53 31.91
C PRO A 682 18.12 -20.83 31.14
N ASN A 683 17.42 -21.93 31.42
CA ASN A 683 17.84 -23.26 30.97
C ASN A 683 17.36 -23.69 29.57
N ALA A 684 16.56 -22.88 28.86
CA ALA A 684 16.09 -23.23 27.51
C ALA A 684 17.14 -23.04 26.40
N LYS A 685 18.25 -22.33 26.67
CA LYS A 685 19.36 -22.17 25.70
C LYS A 685 20.40 -23.29 25.71
N LYS A 686 20.32 -24.25 26.64
CA LYS A 686 21.28 -25.38 26.70
C LYS A 686 20.86 -26.60 25.88
N LYS A 687 19.56 -26.79 25.63
CA LYS A 687 19.07 -27.96 24.87
C LYS A 687 19.25 -27.88 23.35
N THR A 688 19.51 -26.71 22.78
CA THR A 688 19.73 -26.54 21.33
C THR A 688 21.20 -26.68 20.93
N THR A 689 22.14 -26.61 21.88
CA THR A 689 23.58 -26.77 21.61
C THR A 689 24.08 -28.21 21.83
N GLU A 690 23.40 -29.00 22.67
CA GLU A 690 23.79 -30.41 22.90
C GLU A 690 23.30 -31.36 21.80
N THR A 691 22.28 -31.00 21.01
CA THR A 691 21.84 -31.82 19.86
C THR A 691 22.65 -31.58 18.58
N GLN A 692 23.45 -30.51 18.51
CA GLN A 692 24.35 -30.25 17.37
C GLN A 692 25.77 -30.78 17.57
N ASN A 693 26.14 -31.18 18.80
CA ASN A 693 27.47 -31.74 19.10
C ASN A 693 27.47 -33.28 19.29
N SER A 694 26.33 -33.97 19.15
CA SER A 694 26.28 -35.45 19.15
C SER A 694 26.15 -36.06 17.75
N SER A 695 26.30 -35.25 16.70
CA SER A 695 26.27 -35.67 15.30
C SER A 695 27.39 -34.97 14.52
N ALA A 696 28.61 -35.03 15.07
CA ALA A 696 29.86 -34.68 14.41
C ALA A 696 30.87 -35.78 14.68
#